data_AF-A0A0J5KWT5-F1
#
_entry.id   AF-A0A0J5KWT5-F1
#
_cell.length_a   1.000
_cell.length_b   1.000
_cell.length_c   1.000
_cell.angle_alpha   90.00
_cell.angle_beta   90.00
_cell.angle_gamma   90.00
#
_symmetry.space_group_name_H-M   'P 1'
#
loop_
_entity.id
_entity.type
_entity.pdbx_description
1 polymer ?
#
loop_
_entity_poly.entity_id
_entity_poly.type
_entity_poly.pdbx_seq_one_letter_code
_entity_poly.pdbx_strand_id
1 'polypeptide(L)'
;MADKYLGIPLPTPTKNAVPSTDIRDHLFAGAKLDEEATSGQDIYIDRLGRAHLTNTGRNNKFAAEMQAMVDRFNAFIERSGYQVIGDYEDGPLTITEYNQLVRYQDELWKITADTDITFTTAGNTAESWESSDKAHFVSVGDGALRQNLGSGDGAWLSGYRNSTVGDELDSLQFSKYIPDIYYGAFFENTTTAINVVASHDGITFSDPVRLTTGSGSLLRGRDPSIIFYGGKWLIATTANTPGSVDLIIYSSPDLVNWSANNIKLNGDSAICSSVNSWDGGTVPASLLWAGELIIDHKTGKLHLIISILIGVDTTKGNSDRMFGIYISELTDIDNLTFSVPSRISVVDNDGTTNKYSRIDATIAYNDINSRYLMAVKRENYGIIDIFQSNSIAGVFSYINSITALQTTGASGSYYRKSSIEAPTLYRMKDGVTWVVAFDPNDTFDGILYVSSSDGFTTMTTPKRLGMPPFRHGSVVPGFGLSPQAIKNLEDCRNGINGYTPLAQLPLNFVKLTESCSIIPRSDTVYWTDSDITVTLVAPTVIAGNMSYPRRFYFCLRTNSRLIKMRVTGAVAGGVWDIGWGVNNDRLIEFFYETLSSVYRSEAMGAVSYVQTRLKADTGTNSINENNVTWAPRHAKTYVIVDGDGPMTIHALPDMPVGTYFNIVIQSGLGTFQALLLKAGTNTNHLGMPTDWVYNGGGSNYDGKIIRIEKGSDRWFATR
;
A
#
# COMPACT_ATOMS: atom_id res chain seq x y z
N MET A 1 -37.77 96.05 32.31
CA MET A 1 -38.81 96.42 31.31
C MET A 1 -39.70 95.23 30.89
N ALA A 2 -39.48 94.01 31.39
CA ALA A 2 -40.27 92.84 31.00
C ALA A 2 -41.61 92.67 31.76
N ASP A 3 -41.76 93.24 32.96
CA ASP A 3 -43.00 93.08 33.77
C ASP A 3 -44.17 93.98 33.33
N LYS A 4 -43.95 94.88 32.36
CA LYS A 4 -45.01 95.79 31.85
C LYS A 4 -45.91 95.14 30.78
N TYR A 5 -45.54 93.94 30.32
CA TYR A 5 -46.27 93.18 29.30
C TYR A 5 -46.85 91.86 29.83
N LEU A 6 -46.55 91.47 31.07
CA LEU A 6 -47.22 90.38 31.77
C LEU A 6 -48.70 90.77 32.00
N GLY A 7 -49.62 90.19 31.23
CA GLY A 7 -51.06 90.37 31.41
C GLY A 7 -51.77 91.24 30.37
N ILE A 8 -51.11 91.63 29.28
CA ILE A 8 -51.85 92.16 28.11
C ILE A 8 -52.63 90.98 27.49
N PRO A 9 -53.97 91.02 27.44
CA PRO A 9 -54.75 89.95 26.85
C PRO A 9 -54.42 89.84 25.35
N LEU A 10 -54.16 88.61 24.89
CA LEU A 10 -54.03 88.36 23.45
C LEU A 10 -55.34 88.76 22.75
N PRO A 11 -55.27 89.36 21.55
CA PRO A 11 -56.48 89.68 20.80
C PRO A 11 -57.23 88.39 20.47
N THR A 12 -58.57 88.46 20.48
CA THR A 12 -59.40 87.36 19.98
C THR A 12 -59.11 87.15 18.48
N PRO A 13 -58.60 85.96 18.06
CA PRO A 13 -58.29 85.71 16.66
C PRO A 13 -59.57 85.64 15.83
N THR A 14 -59.47 85.99 14.55
CA THR A 14 -60.65 86.05 13.65
C THR A 14 -61.07 84.68 13.14
N LYS A 15 -60.18 83.69 13.26
CA LYS A 15 -60.32 82.33 12.68
C LYS A 15 -60.34 82.31 11.15
N ASN A 16 -59.87 83.36 10.48
CA ASN A 16 -59.64 83.33 9.03
C ASN A 16 -58.73 82.15 8.65
N ALA A 17 -58.90 81.58 7.45
CA ALA A 17 -58.04 80.52 6.94
C ALA A 17 -56.54 80.93 6.96
N VAL A 18 -55.64 79.96 6.92
CA VAL A 18 -54.19 80.22 6.81
C VAL A 18 -53.84 80.33 5.31
N PRO A 19 -53.12 81.37 4.85
CA PRO A 19 -52.64 82.53 5.62
C PRO A 19 -53.74 83.57 5.87
N SER A 20 -53.67 84.28 7.00
CA SER A 20 -54.51 85.46 7.27
C SER A 20 -53.62 86.70 7.20
N THR A 21 -54.16 87.80 6.68
CA THR A 21 -53.54 89.14 6.72
C THR A 21 -54.06 89.99 7.88
N ASP A 22 -54.99 89.48 8.69
CA ASP A 22 -55.50 90.19 9.85
C ASP A 22 -54.45 90.22 10.97
N ILE A 23 -54.12 91.43 11.44
CA ILE A 23 -53.07 91.64 12.44
C ILE A 23 -53.34 90.90 13.76
N ARG A 24 -54.62 90.66 14.12
CA ARG A 24 -54.99 89.90 15.34
C ARG A 24 -54.58 88.45 15.24
N ASP A 25 -54.67 87.87 14.03
CA ASP A 25 -54.25 86.50 13.78
C ASP A 25 -52.72 86.37 13.80
N HIS A 26 -52.00 87.35 13.26
CA HIS A 26 -50.53 87.39 13.31
C HIS A 26 -50.02 87.52 14.74
N LEU A 27 -50.61 88.42 15.55
CA LEU A 27 -50.21 88.61 16.95
C LEU A 27 -50.52 87.36 17.80
N PHE A 28 -51.70 86.76 17.62
CA PHE A 28 -52.05 85.50 18.30
C PHE A 28 -51.12 84.36 17.87
N ALA A 29 -50.85 84.21 16.57
CA ALA A 29 -49.93 83.19 16.07
C ALA A 29 -48.50 83.40 16.61
N GLY A 30 -48.01 84.63 16.69
CA GLY A 30 -46.72 84.95 17.29
C GLY A 30 -46.63 84.54 18.77
N ALA A 31 -47.66 84.82 19.55
CA ALA A 31 -47.72 84.36 20.95
C ALA A 31 -47.82 82.83 21.07
N LYS A 32 -48.52 82.16 20.14
CA LYS A 32 -48.57 80.69 20.09
C LYS A 32 -47.26 80.05 19.62
N LEU A 33 -46.47 80.73 18.79
CA LEU A 33 -45.10 80.30 18.46
C LEU A 33 -44.18 80.42 19.68
N ASP A 34 -44.34 81.46 20.51
CA ASP A 34 -43.62 81.58 21.78
C ASP A 34 -44.02 80.46 22.75
N GLU A 35 -45.31 80.14 22.85
CA GLU A 35 -45.82 78.99 23.60
C GLU A 35 -45.30 77.66 23.03
N GLU A 36 -45.30 77.48 21.70
CA GLU A 36 -44.69 76.31 21.05
C GLU A 36 -43.22 76.17 21.45
N ALA A 37 -42.48 77.29 21.49
CA ALA A 37 -41.04 77.28 21.73
C ALA A 37 -40.66 77.08 23.20
N THR A 38 -41.45 77.64 24.12
CA THR A 38 -41.07 77.79 25.54
C THR A 38 -41.95 77.04 26.52
N SER A 39 -43.15 76.59 26.11
CA SER A 39 -44.07 75.90 27.02
C SER A 39 -43.55 74.54 27.44
N GLY A 40 -43.76 74.21 28.71
CA GLY A 40 -43.56 72.86 29.26
C GLY A 40 -44.70 71.88 28.95
N GLN A 41 -45.78 72.33 28.31
CA GLN A 41 -46.89 71.46 27.88
C GLN A 41 -46.56 70.78 26.55
N ASP A 42 -47.09 69.58 26.29
CA ASP A 42 -46.81 68.85 25.05
C ASP A 42 -47.48 69.47 23.82
N ILE A 43 -48.62 70.14 24.03
CA ILE A 43 -49.43 70.70 22.96
C ILE A 43 -49.77 72.16 23.21
N TYR A 44 -49.90 72.91 22.13
CA TYR A 44 -50.57 74.21 22.12
C TYR A 44 -51.72 74.19 21.12
N ILE A 45 -52.73 75.02 21.36
CA ILE A 45 -53.90 75.15 20.48
C ILE A 45 -53.71 76.37 19.58
N ASP A 46 -53.76 76.16 18.27
CA ASP A 46 -53.68 77.25 17.29
C ASP A 46 -54.95 78.11 17.26
N ARG A 47 -54.91 79.19 16.48
CA ARG A 47 -56.06 80.11 16.33
C ARG A 47 -57.31 79.48 15.73
N LEU A 48 -57.18 78.32 15.05
CA LEU A 48 -58.29 77.57 14.47
C LEU A 48 -58.82 76.49 15.43
N GLY A 49 -58.24 76.35 16.63
CA GLY A 49 -58.63 75.34 17.60
C GLY A 49 -57.96 73.98 17.40
N ARG A 50 -56.92 73.88 16.55
CA ARG A 50 -56.19 72.62 16.31
C ARG A 50 -55.01 72.50 17.27
N ALA A 51 -54.81 71.30 17.80
CA ALA A 51 -53.67 70.99 18.65
C ALA A 51 -52.42 70.70 17.81
N HIS A 52 -51.30 71.32 18.17
CA HIS A 52 -49.98 71.06 17.60
C HIS A 52 -48.99 70.79 18.72
N LEU A 53 -47.94 70.02 18.44
CA LEU A 53 -46.90 69.74 19.41
C LEU A 53 -46.02 70.97 19.63
N THR A 54 -45.76 71.29 20.89
CA THR A 54 -44.70 72.23 21.28
C THR A 54 -43.32 71.59 21.04
N ASN A 55 -42.24 72.35 21.19
CA ASN A 55 -40.88 71.82 21.25
C ASN A 55 -40.75 70.74 22.33
N THR A 56 -41.35 70.97 23.51
CA THR A 56 -41.38 70.01 24.63
C THR A 56 -42.10 68.72 24.22
N GLY A 57 -43.29 68.82 23.60
CA GLY A 57 -44.04 67.66 23.13
C GLY A 57 -43.33 66.87 22.04
N ARG A 58 -42.62 67.55 21.12
CA ARG A 58 -41.80 66.89 20.10
C ARG A 58 -40.63 66.13 20.73
N ASN A 59 -39.94 66.71 21.71
CA ASN A 59 -38.84 66.06 22.42
C ASN A 59 -39.33 64.85 23.24
N ASN A 60 -40.47 64.98 23.93
CA ASN A 60 -41.07 63.89 24.71
C ASN A 60 -41.48 62.72 23.81
N LYS A 61 -42.13 63.01 22.67
CA LYS A 61 -42.49 61.99 21.68
C LYS A 61 -41.25 61.29 21.11
N PHE A 62 -40.22 62.06 20.75
CA PHE A 62 -38.96 61.50 20.24
C PHE A 62 -38.27 60.60 21.27
N ALA A 63 -38.22 61.01 22.54
CA ALA A 63 -37.64 60.21 23.62
C ALA A 63 -38.40 58.88 23.83
N ALA A 64 -39.74 58.91 23.79
CA ALA A 64 -40.56 57.70 23.90
C ALA A 64 -40.34 56.73 22.73
N GLU A 65 -40.26 57.24 21.50
CA GLU A 65 -39.96 56.44 20.31
C GLU A 65 -38.54 55.83 20.37
N MET A 66 -37.55 56.59 20.86
CA MET A 66 -36.18 56.10 21.04
C MET A 66 -36.12 54.99 22.08
N GLN A 67 -36.80 55.14 23.22
CA GLN A 67 -36.86 54.10 24.26
C GLN A 67 -37.52 52.83 23.72
N ALA A 68 -38.63 52.94 23.01
CA ALA A 68 -39.30 51.79 22.39
C ALA A 68 -38.40 51.08 21.37
N MET A 69 -37.54 51.82 20.66
CA MET A 69 -36.55 51.22 19.75
C MET A 69 -35.44 50.48 20.52
N VAL A 70 -34.93 51.06 21.62
CA VAL A 70 -33.95 50.41 22.51
C VAL A 70 -34.53 49.14 23.12
N ASP A 71 -35.77 49.17 23.60
CA ASP A 71 -36.42 48.00 24.21
C ASP A 71 -36.62 46.86 23.19
N ARG A 72 -37.04 47.20 21.95
CA ARG A 72 -37.16 46.22 20.86
C ARG A 72 -35.80 45.64 20.46
N PHE A 73 -34.76 46.46 20.45
CA PHE A 73 -33.41 46.01 20.14
C PHE A 73 -32.87 45.07 21.24
N ASN A 74 -33.04 45.41 22.51
CA ASN A 74 -32.63 44.56 23.63
C ASN A 74 -33.38 43.23 23.62
N ALA A 75 -34.70 43.22 23.38
CA ALA A 75 -35.48 41.99 23.26
C ALA A 75 -35.04 41.12 22.07
N PHE A 76 -34.61 41.73 20.97
CA PHE A 76 -34.04 41.01 19.83
C PHE A 76 -32.68 40.39 20.16
N ILE A 77 -31.80 41.12 20.87
CA ILE A 77 -30.52 40.59 21.33
C ILE A 77 -30.73 39.44 22.33
N GLU A 78 -31.63 39.59 23.30
CA GLU A 78 -31.95 38.55 24.28
C GLU A 78 -32.50 37.26 23.63
N ARG A 79 -33.29 37.37 22.56
CA ARG A 79 -33.87 36.22 21.84
C ARG A 79 -33.02 35.66 20.72
N SER A 80 -31.91 36.32 20.36
CA SER A 80 -31.03 35.86 19.26
C SER A 80 -29.84 35.03 19.75
N GLY A 81 -29.54 35.03 21.05
CA GLY A 81 -28.54 34.16 21.68
C GLY A 81 -29.08 32.77 22.02
N TYR A 82 -28.19 31.79 22.16
CA TYR A 82 -28.55 30.47 22.68
C TYR A 82 -28.95 30.54 24.15
N GLN A 83 -30.10 29.98 24.51
CA GLN A 83 -30.61 29.91 25.88
C GLN A 83 -30.55 28.47 26.38
N VAL A 84 -29.66 28.13 27.31
CA VAL A 84 -29.67 26.79 27.94
C VAL A 84 -30.83 26.71 28.93
N ILE A 85 -31.79 25.82 28.69
CA ILE A 85 -33.03 25.72 29.49
C ILE A 85 -32.95 24.69 30.62
N GLY A 86 -31.96 23.80 30.61
CA GLY A 86 -31.74 22.81 31.66
C GLY A 86 -30.86 21.64 31.22
N ASP A 87 -30.50 20.80 32.18
CA ASP A 87 -29.88 19.50 31.94
C ASP A 87 -31.01 18.47 31.62
N TYR A 88 -30.81 17.60 30.63
CA TYR A 88 -31.85 16.65 30.19
C TYR A 88 -32.31 15.73 31.32
N GLU A 89 -31.39 15.36 32.22
CA GLU A 89 -31.64 14.54 33.41
C GLU A 89 -32.62 15.20 34.40
N ASP A 90 -32.77 16.53 34.36
CA ASP A 90 -33.73 17.29 35.17
C ASP A 90 -35.11 17.41 34.49
N GLY A 91 -35.28 16.83 33.31
CA GLY A 91 -36.50 16.89 32.51
C GLY A 91 -37.71 16.16 33.14
N PRO A 92 -38.87 16.18 32.46
CA PRO A 92 -39.04 16.60 31.06
C PRO A 92 -38.85 18.09 30.83
N LEU A 93 -38.12 18.46 29.77
CA LEU A 93 -37.88 19.84 29.38
C LEU A 93 -38.80 20.25 28.24
N THR A 94 -39.34 21.47 28.30
CA THR A 94 -40.20 22.03 27.24
C THR A 94 -39.45 23.12 26.46
N ILE A 95 -39.28 22.89 25.16
CA ILE A 95 -38.65 23.76 24.19
C ILE A 95 -39.74 24.57 23.50
N THR A 96 -39.76 25.87 23.73
CA THR A 96 -40.73 26.82 23.16
C THR A 96 -40.15 27.70 22.06
N GLU A 97 -38.82 27.80 21.97
CA GLU A 97 -38.12 28.61 20.97
C GLU A 97 -36.90 27.87 20.39
N TYR A 98 -36.59 28.09 19.11
CA TYR A 98 -35.50 27.39 18.41
C TYR A 98 -34.08 27.72 18.91
N ASN A 99 -33.90 28.83 19.65
CA ASN A 99 -32.63 29.21 20.25
C ASN A 99 -32.41 28.55 21.62
N GLN A 100 -33.36 27.76 22.12
CA GLN A 100 -33.20 27.04 23.38
C GLN A 100 -32.37 25.77 23.21
N LEU A 101 -31.49 25.51 24.18
CA LEU A 101 -30.57 24.38 24.20
C LEU A 101 -30.80 23.53 25.45
N VAL A 102 -30.63 22.22 25.30
CA VAL A 102 -30.60 21.24 26.39
C VAL A 102 -29.14 20.80 26.60
N ARG A 103 -28.71 20.64 27.85
CA ARG A 103 -27.40 20.03 28.15
C ARG A 103 -27.58 18.56 28.45
N TYR A 104 -26.74 17.71 27.89
CA TYR A 104 -26.73 16.27 28.16
C TYR A 104 -25.35 15.69 27.83
N GLN A 105 -24.79 14.86 28.72
CA GLN A 105 -23.48 14.22 28.56
C GLN A 105 -22.34 15.19 28.18
N ASP A 106 -22.22 16.30 28.92
CA ASP A 106 -21.23 17.38 28.70
C ASP A 106 -21.33 18.10 27.33
N GLU A 107 -22.43 17.92 26.62
CA GLU A 107 -22.69 18.52 25.31
C GLU A 107 -23.95 19.39 25.31
N LEU A 108 -24.00 20.36 24.39
CA LEU A 108 -25.15 21.24 24.19
C LEU A 108 -25.92 20.81 22.93
N TRP A 109 -27.22 20.61 23.09
CA TRP A 109 -28.11 20.06 22.08
C TRP A 109 -29.18 21.08 21.70
N LYS A 110 -29.37 21.31 20.39
CA LYS A 110 -30.39 22.19 19.82
C LYS A 110 -31.45 21.36 19.13
N ILE A 111 -32.72 21.77 19.23
CA ILE A 111 -33.80 21.14 18.46
C ILE A 111 -33.56 21.28 16.95
N THR A 112 -33.86 20.23 16.17
CA THR A 112 -33.73 20.27 14.71
C THR A 112 -34.76 21.19 14.06
N ALA A 113 -34.47 21.69 12.85
CA ALA A 113 -35.40 22.55 12.11
C ALA A 113 -36.67 21.80 11.65
N ASP A 114 -36.60 20.46 11.58
CA ASP A 114 -37.71 19.60 11.16
C ASP A 114 -38.64 19.19 12.32
N THR A 115 -38.30 19.56 13.56
CA THR A 115 -39.14 19.30 14.74
C THR A 115 -39.92 20.56 15.11
N ASP A 116 -41.25 20.47 15.11
CA ASP A 116 -42.13 21.56 15.48
C ASP A 116 -41.98 21.95 16.97
N ILE A 117 -41.87 23.25 17.24
CA ILE A 117 -42.03 23.84 18.57
C ILE A 117 -43.50 24.21 18.80
N THR A 118 -44.11 24.05 19.98
CA THR A 118 -43.54 23.64 21.28
C THR A 118 -43.30 22.13 21.38
N PHE A 119 -42.09 21.72 21.75
CA PHE A 119 -41.69 20.33 21.94
C PHE A 119 -41.40 20.04 23.41
N THR A 120 -41.81 18.89 23.94
CA THR A 120 -41.47 18.46 25.32
C THR A 120 -40.80 17.10 25.25
N THR A 121 -39.66 16.94 25.93
CA THR A 121 -38.93 15.67 25.93
C THR A 121 -39.80 14.53 26.48
N ALA A 122 -39.67 13.34 25.92
CA ALA A 122 -40.45 12.17 26.34
C ALA A 122 -40.05 11.67 27.73
N GLY A 123 -38.82 11.95 28.17
CA GLY A 123 -38.33 11.60 29.49
C GLY A 123 -37.07 12.39 29.87
N ASN A 124 -36.30 11.79 30.78
CA ASN A 124 -35.07 12.31 31.37
C ASN A 124 -34.02 11.21 31.65
N THR A 125 -34.14 10.04 31.01
CA THR A 125 -33.18 8.92 31.16
C THR A 125 -32.42 8.63 29.87
N ALA A 126 -31.31 7.90 29.96
CA ALA A 126 -30.54 7.51 28.77
C ALA A 126 -31.37 6.69 27.77
N GLU A 127 -32.29 5.86 28.27
CA GLU A 127 -33.21 5.10 27.44
C GLU A 127 -34.17 6.02 26.67
N SER A 128 -34.82 6.99 27.33
CA SER A 128 -35.73 7.93 26.66
C SER A 128 -35.01 8.85 25.67
N TRP A 129 -33.74 9.18 25.96
CA TRP A 129 -32.87 9.90 25.04
C TRP A 129 -32.64 9.11 23.75
N GLU A 130 -32.09 7.90 23.85
CA GLU A 130 -31.73 7.09 22.68
C GLU A 130 -32.94 6.56 21.90
N SER A 131 -34.06 6.25 22.58
CA SER A 131 -35.23 5.67 21.92
C SER A 131 -36.14 6.68 21.23
N SER A 132 -36.13 7.94 21.65
CA SER A 132 -37.09 8.95 21.19
C SER A 132 -36.50 10.35 21.03
N ASP A 133 -35.89 10.92 22.08
CA ASP A 133 -35.63 12.38 22.08
C ASP A 133 -34.44 12.76 21.19
N LYS A 134 -33.39 11.93 21.11
CA LYS A 134 -32.16 12.21 20.31
C LYS A 134 -32.43 12.51 18.84
N ALA A 135 -33.47 11.93 18.25
CA ALA A 135 -33.86 12.19 16.86
C ALA A 135 -34.32 13.65 16.62
N HIS A 136 -34.75 14.34 17.67
CA HIS A 136 -35.23 15.72 17.63
C HIS A 136 -34.14 16.75 17.93
N PHE A 137 -32.92 16.31 18.28
CA PHE A 137 -31.83 17.20 18.63
C PHE A 137 -30.58 17.01 17.75
N VAL A 138 -29.81 18.09 17.60
CA VAL A 138 -28.49 18.10 16.98
C VAL A 138 -27.49 18.75 17.93
N SER A 139 -26.30 18.17 18.04
CA SER A 139 -25.23 18.75 18.85
C SER A 139 -24.78 20.11 18.28
N VAL A 140 -24.56 21.06 19.17
CA VAL A 140 -23.97 22.38 18.91
C VAL A 140 -22.45 22.38 19.21
N GLY A 141 -21.92 21.26 19.72
CA GLY A 141 -20.53 21.11 20.14
C GLY A 141 -19.56 20.89 18.97
N ASP A 142 -18.66 21.85 18.76
CA ASP A 142 -17.43 21.71 17.93
C ASP A 142 -16.50 20.58 18.45
N GLY A 143 -16.73 20.08 19.68
CA GLY A 143 -16.04 18.93 20.25
C GLY A 143 -16.27 17.64 19.47
N ALA A 144 -17.52 17.30 19.15
CA ALA A 144 -17.84 16.10 18.38
C ALA A 144 -17.29 16.17 16.95
N LEU A 145 -17.38 17.33 16.29
CA LEU A 145 -16.80 17.52 14.95
C LEU A 145 -15.27 17.38 14.96
N ARG A 146 -14.56 17.99 15.93
CA ARG A 146 -13.11 17.83 16.08
C ARG A 146 -12.70 16.41 16.44
N GLN A 147 -13.46 15.73 17.29
CA GLN A 147 -13.21 14.33 17.65
C GLN A 147 -13.38 13.41 16.45
N ASN A 148 -14.43 13.64 15.65
CA ASN A 148 -14.68 12.90 14.42
C ASN A 148 -13.60 13.16 13.35
N LEU A 149 -13.19 14.42 13.16
CA LEU A 149 -12.08 14.78 12.27
C LEU A 149 -10.71 14.26 12.74
N GLY A 150 -10.52 14.08 14.05
CA GLY A 150 -9.31 13.49 14.64
C GLY A 150 -9.29 11.96 14.73
N SER A 151 -10.40 11.30 14.38
CA SER A 151 -10.51 9.84 14.35
C SER A 151 -9.88 9.23 13.09
N GLY A 152 -9.71 7.90 13.05
CA GLY A 152 -9.24 7.19 11.86
C GLY A 152 -10.13 7.39 10.63
N ASP A 153 -11.41 7.70 10.83
CA ASP A 153 -12.38 7.94 9.77
C ASP A 153 -12.45 9.43 9.37
N GLY A 154 -11.72 10.32 10.05
CA GLY A 154 -11.81 11.76 9.87
C GLY A 154 -11.55 12.24 8.45
N ALA A 155 -10.66 11.57 7.71
CA ALA A 155 -10.38 11.89 6.30
C ALA A 155 -11.58 11.62 5.37
N TRP A 156 -12.41 10.63 5.69
CA TRP A 156 -13.62 10.27 4.94
C TRP A 156 -14.79 11.23 5.19
N LEU A 157 -14.71 12.03 6.26
CA LEU A 157 -15.71 13.03 6.62
C LEU A 157 -15.49 14.38 5.92
N SER A 158 -14.32 14.58 5.29
CA SER A 158 -13.98 15.81 4.57
C SER A 158 -14.16 15.61 3.06
N GLY A 159 -15.20 16.17 2.47
CA GLY A 159 -15.45 16.10 1.02
C GLY A 159 -14.59 17.06 0.19
N TYR A 160 -14.22 16.65 -1.02
CA TYR A 160 -13.70 17.51 -2.09
C TYR A 160 -14.36 17.13 -3.43
N ARG A 161 -15.23 18.00 -3.95
CA ARG A 161 -16.05 17.73 -5.16
C ARG A 161 -16.90 16.45 -5.00
N ASN A 162 -16.60 15.41 -5.78
CA ASN A 162 -17.35 14.14 -5.82
C ASN A 162 -16.61 13.00 -5.09
N SER A 163 -15.53 13.32 -4.37
CA SER A 163 -14.70 12.39 -3.60
C SER A 163 -14.51 12.92 -2.18
N THR A 164 -14.02 12.07 -1.27
CA THR A 164 -13.56 12.49 0.06
C THR A 164 -12.04 12.72 0.06
N VAL A 165 -11.52 13.43 1.06
CA VAL A 165 -10.08 13.52 1.29
C VAL A 165 -9.50 12.12 1.56
N GLY A 166 -10.26 11.22 2.17
CA GLY A 166 -9.93 9.79 2.27
C GLY A 166 -9.76 9.14 0.89
N ASP A 167 -10.76 9.27 0.00
CA ASP A 167 -10.69 8.77 -1.37
C ASP A 167 -9.49 9.34 -2.14
N GLU A 168 -9.21 10.63 -1.99
CA GLU A 168 -8.08 11.27 -2.65
C GLU A 168 -6.75 10.91 -1.99
N LEU A 169 -6.68 10.67 -0.69
CA LEU A 169 -5.46 10.18 -0.04
C LEU A 169 -5.18 8.72 -0.43
N ASP A 170 -6.20 7.91 -0.62
CA ASP A 170 -6.09 6.56 -1.16
C ASP A 170 -5.71 6.58 -2.65
N SER A 171 -6.18 7.57 -3.41
CA SER A 171 -5.77 7.81 -4.80
C SER A 171 -4.34 8.38 -4.90
N LEU A 172 -3.94 9.20 -3.93
CA LEU A 172 -2.62 9.82 -3.74
C LEU A 172 -1.66 8.95 -2.94
N GLN A 173 -2.06 7.75 -2.53
CA GLN A 173 -1.09 6.75 -2.13
C GLN A 173 -0.18 6.61 -3.35
N PHE A 174 0.99 7.27 -3.29
CA PHE A 174 2.23 6.78 -3.83
C PHE A 174 2.08 5.28 -3.71
N SER A 175 1.86 4.62 -4.84
CA SER A 175 1.46 3.23 -4.79
C SER A 175 2.46 2.60 -3.85
N LYS A 176 1.97 2.10 -2.71
CA LYS A 176 2.70 1.20 -1.86
C LYS A 176 2.74 -0.13 -2.61
N TYR A 177 3.12 -0.07 -3.89
CA TYR A 177 3.85 -1.09 -4.57
C TYR A 177 5.19 -1.09 -3.87
N ILE A 178 5.22 -1.66 -2.67
CA ILE A 178 6.44 -2.29 -2.20
C ILE A 178 6.46 -3.56 -3.03
N PRO A 179 7.24 -3.62 -4.13
CA PRO A 179 7.23 -4.80 -4.97
C PRO A 179 7.52 -5.99 -4.07
N ASP A 180 6.65 -7.02 -4.04
CA ASP A 180 6.76 -8.17 -3.13
C ASP A 180 8.22 -8.57 -2.92
N ILE A 181 8.81 -8.28 -1.77
CA ILE A 181 10.23 -8.54 -1.56
C ILE A 181 10.40 -9.98 -1.14
N TYR A 182 11.33 -10.71 -1.73
CA TYR A 182 11.81 -11.94 -1.12
C TYR A 182 12.84 -11.55 -0.08
N TYR A 183 12.83 -12.23 1.05
CA TYR A 183 13.87 -12.12 2.04
C TYR A 183 14.30 -13.52 2.45
N GLY A 184 15.54 -13.65 2.90
CA GLY A 184 16.07 -14.93 3.33
C GLY A 184 17.15 -14.78 4.36
N ALA A 185 17.40 -15.88 5.07
CA ALA A 185 18.50 -15.98 6.03
C ALA A 185 19.34 -17.20 5.68
N PHE A 186 20.65 -17.04 5.65
CA PHE A 186 21.62 -18.08 5.32
C PHE A 186 22.81 -18.01 6.26
N PHE A 187 23.61 -19.08 6.37
CA PHE A 187 24.80 -19.06 7.20
C PHE A 187 26.11 -19.19 6.42
N GLU A 188 27.17 -18.61 6.98
CA GLU A 188 28.53 -18.75 6.47
C GLU A 188 29.15 -20.10 6.86
N ASN A 189 29.74 -20.81 5.90
CA ASN A 189 30.34 -22.12 6.13
C ASN A 189 31.38 -22.14 7.27
N THR A 190 32.24 -21.12 7.36
CA THR A 190 33.35 -21.09 8.34
C THR A 190 32.93 -20.53 9.69
N THR A 191 32.10 -19.48 9.70
CA THR A 191 31.79 -18.74 10.93
C THR A 191 30.43 -19.10 11.50
N THR A 192 29.55 -19.75 10.75
CA THR A 192 28.12 -19.92 11.10
C THR A 192 27.41 -18.61 11.36
N ALA A 193 27.97 -17.48 10.90
CA ALA A 193 27.32 -16.18 11.03
C ALA A 193 26.08 -16.16 10.16
N ILE A 194 24.98 -15.69 10.74
CA ILE A 194 23.70 -15.57 10.06
C ILE A 194 23.71 -14.29 9.23
N ASN A 195 23.31 -14.42 7.98
CA ASN A 195 23.24 -13.35 7.01
C ASN A 195 21.82 -13.22 6.49
N VAL A 196 21.31 -11.98 6.43
CA VAL A 196 20.04 -11.67 5.79
C VAL A 196 20.28 -11.13 4.40
N VAL A 197 19.49 -11.60 3.44
CA VAL A 197 19.48 -11.14 2.06
C VAL A 197 18.06 -10.77 1.64
N ALA A 198 17.93 -9.86 0.69
CA ALA A 198 16.65 -9.51 0.09
C ALA A 198 16.73 -9.55 -1.44
N SER A 199 15.61 -9.78 -2.11
CA SER A 199 15.53 -9.82 -3.56
C SER A 199 14.19 -9.27 -4.05
N HIS A 200 14.19 -8.64 -5.23
CA HIS A 200 12.97 -8.21 -5.91
C HIS A 200 12.46 -9.22 -6.94
N ASP A 201 13.28 -10.16 -7.39
CA ASP A 201 12.91 -11.15 -8.40
C ASP A 201 12.86 -12.59 -7.86
N GLY A 202 13.39 -12.82 -6.66
CA GLY A 202 13.47 -14.13 -6.03
C GLY A 202 14.63 -14.99 -6.54
N ILE A 203 15.50 -14.46 -7.41
CA ILE A 203 16.62 -15.18 -8.04
C ILE A 203 17.95 -14.47 -7.78
N THR A 204 17.96 -13.14 -7.91
CA THR A 204 19.11 -12.27 -7.69
C THR A 204 18.93 -11.54 -6.37
N PHE A 205 19.81 -11.79 -5.42
CA PHE A 205 19.72 -11.25 -4.07
C PHE A 205 20.75 -10.16 -3.84
N SER A 206 20.44 -9.29 -2.88
CA SER A 206 21.30 -8.20 -2.44
C SER A 206 22.61 -8.73 -1.85
N ASP A 207 23.56 -7.82 -1.67
CA ASP A 207 24.68 -8.07 -0.76
C ASP A 207 24.13 -8.45 0.62
N PRO A 208 24.72 -9.47 1.27
CA PRO A 208 24.24 -9.97 2.54
C PRO A 208 24.59 -9.04 3.68
N VAL A 209 23.71 -9.00 4.66
CA VAL A 209 23.96 -8.34 5.94
C VAL A 209 24.20 -9.37 7.00
N ARG A 210 25.41 -9.36 7.54
CA ARG A 210 25.78 -10.19 8.66
C ARG A 210 25.14 -9.65 9.94
N LEU A 211 24.31 -10.46 10.57
CA LEU A 211 23.60 -10.07 11.78
C LEU A 211 24.52 -10.04 13.00
N THR A 212 24.24 -9.15 13.94
CA THR A 212 24.97 -9.02 15.19
C THR A 212 24.00 -8.93 16.37
N THR A 213 24.50 -9.25 17.56
CA THR A 213 23.84 -8.99 18.83
C THR A 213 24.00 -7.52 19.21
N GLY A 214 23.24 -7.01 20.19
CA GLY A 214 23.41 -5.64 20.71
C GLY A 214 24.81 -5.34 21.28
N SER A 215 25.63 -6.38 21.54
CA SER A 215 27.04 -6.23 21.93
C SER A 215 28.02 -6.06 20.76
N GLY A 216 27.53 -6.12 19.51
CA GLY A 216 28.33 -6.12 18.29
C GLY A 216 28.92 -7.48 17.90
N SER A 217 28.75 -8.52 18.72
CA SER A 217 29.16 -9.90 18.37
C SER A 217 28.27 -10.49 17.29
N LEU A 218 28.83 -11.28 16.38
CA LEU A 218 28.07 -11.95 15.30
C LEU A 218 26.96 -12.84 15.86
N LEU A 219 25.76 -12.73 15.29
CA LEU A 219 24.69 -13.69 15.50
C LEU A 219 25.05 -14.97 14.76
N ARG A 220 24.98 -16.12 15.44
CA ARG A 220 25.42 -17.41 14.91
C ARG A 220 24.35 -18.48 15.07
N GLY A 221 24.28 -19.35 14.08
CA GLY A 221 23.38 -20.48 14.07
C GLY A 221 23.46 -21.19 12.74
N ARG A 222 23.31 -22.51 12.79
CA ARG A 222 23.18 -23.32 11.58
C ARG A 222 21.72 -23.42 11.18
N ASP A 223 21.52 -23.65 9.89
CA ASP A 223 20.22 -23.96 9.29
C ASP A 223 19.16 -22.89 9.64
N PRO A 224 19.45 -21.58 9.41
CA PRO A 224 18.53 -20.51 9.78
C PRO A 224 17.31 -20.49 8.88
N SER A 225 16.13 -20.40 9.48
CA SER A 225 14.91 -19.97 8.80
C SER A 225 14.44 -18.64 9.35
N ILE A 226 13.99 -17.72 8.50
CA ILE A 226 13.54 -16.38 8.90
C ILE A 226 12.08 -16.15 8.54
N ILE A 227 11.32 -15.50 9.43
CA ILE A 227 9.96 -15.04 9.12
C ILE A 227 9.61 -13.78 9.90
N PHE A 228 8.71 -12.95 9.35
CA PHE A 228 8.05 -11.89 10.10
C PHE A 228 6.64 -12.33 10.51
N TYR A 229 6.36 -12.32 11.81
CA TYR A 229 5.08 -12.74 12.37
C TYR A 229 4.72 -11.93 13.60
N GLY A 230 3.46 -11.50 13.72
CA GLY A 230 2.93 -10.75 14.87
C GLY A 230 3.81 -9.59 15.35
N GLY A 231 4.37 -8.81 14.42
CA GLY A 231 5.20 -7.65 14.73
C GLY A 231 6.68 -7.95 15.02
N LYS A 232 7.11 -9.22 14.96
CA LYS A 232 8.47 -9.64 15.27
C LYS A 232 9.11 -10.38 14.09
N TRP A 233 10.40 -10.16 13.90
CA TRP A 233 11.28 -11.01 13.10
C TRP A 233 11.74 -12.18 13.95
N LEU A 234 11.58 -13.39 13.42
CA LEU A 234 11.95 -14.63 14.08
C LEU A 234 12.97 -15.37 13.20
N ILE A 235 14.05 -15.87 13.81
CA ILE A 235 15.02 -16.74 13.15
C ILE A 235 15.17 -18.03 13.96
N ALA A 236 14.68 -19.16 13.43
CA ALA A 236 14.94 -20.47 14.03
C ALA A 236 16.28 -21.02 13.56
N THR A 237 17.02 -21.68 14.45
CA THR A 237 18.35 -22.26 14.16
C THR A 237 18.54 -23.60 14.83
N THR A 238 19.35 -24.47 14.21
CA THR A 238 19.77 -25.73 14.82
C THR A 238 20.73 -25.46 15.98
N ALA A 239 20.27 -25.70 17.22
CA ALA A 239 21.05 -25.49 18.44
C ALA A 239 20.51 -26.32 19.62
N ASN A 240 20.27 -27.61 19.41
CA ASN A 240 19.71 -28.51 20.43
C ASN A 240 20.74 -28.88 21.51
N THR A 241 20.29 -29.01 22.75
CA THR A 241 21.07 -29.53 23.89
C THR A 241 20.21 -30.56 24.63
N PRO A 242 20.60 -31.85 24.65
CA PRO A 242 19.82 -32.90 25.28
C PRO A 242 19.43 -32.59 26.73
N GLY A 243 18.14 -32.70 27.03
CA GLY A 243 17.54 -32.46 28.34
C GLY A 243 17.18 -31.01 28.62
N SER A 244 17.59 -30.04 27.79
CA SER A 244 17.40 -28.62 28.08
C SER A 244 16.78 -27.79 26.95
N VAL A 245 17.20 -27.99 25.69
CA VAL A 245 16.82 -27.12 24.57
C VAL A 245 16.61 -27.95 23.31
N ASP A 246 15.49 -27.72 22.61
CA ASP A 246 15.19 -28.37 21.32
C ASP A 246 15.76 -27.59 20.14
N LEU A 247 15.66 -26.27 20.18
CA LEU A 247 16.24 -25.35 19.21
C LEU A 247 16.33 -23.93 19.81
N ILE A 248 17.04 -23.03 19.13
CA ILE A 248 17.04 -21.61 19.48
C ILE A 248 16.26 -20.84 18.42
N ILE A 249 15.30 -20.02 18.86
CA ILE A 249 14.66 -19.00 18.02
C ILE A 249 15.14 -17.63 18.49
N TYR A 250 15.79 -16.89 17.60
CA TYR A 250 16.10 -15.49 17.82
C TYR A 250 14.87 -14.66 17.47
N SER A 251 14.51 -13.69 18.32
CA SER A 251 13.44 -12.74 18.07
C SER A 251 13.98 -11.32 18.01
N SER A 252 13.43 -10.50 17.13
CA SER A 252 13.80 -9.10 16.99
C SER A 252 12.61 -8.25 16.54
N PRO A 253 12.40 -7.05 17.12
CA PRO A 253 11.40 -6.13 16.61
C PRO A 253 11.84 -5.41 15.33
N ASP A 254 13.15 -5.39 15.02
CA ASP A 254 13.75 -4.45 14.08
C ASP A 254 14.88 -5.02 13.18
N LEU A 255 15.15 -6.33 13.24
CA LEU A 255 16.29 -7.03 12.61
C LEU A 255 17.68 -6.62 13.13
N VAL A 256 17.75 -5.80 14.17
CA VAL A 256 18.99 -5.29 14.76
C VAL A 256 19.16 -5.80 16.18
N ASN A 257 18.12 -5.61 17.00
CA ASN A 257 18.10 -6.01 18.40
C ASN A 257 17.54 -7.43 18.50
N TRP A 258 18.45 -8.39 18.64
CA TRP A 258 18.12 -9.81 18.72
C TRP A 258 18.15 -10.33 20.15
N SER A 259 17.12 -11.09 20.52
CA SER A 259 17.04 -11.87 21.75
C SER A 259 17.05 -13.36 21.40
N ALA A 260 17.89 -14.15 22.07
CA ALA A 260 17.93 -15.60 21.89
C ALA A 260 16.92 -16.27 22.83
N ASN A 261 16.07 -17.15 22.29
CA ASN A 261 15.06 -17.86 23.07
C ASN A 261 15.28 -19.37 22.94
N ASN A 262 15.49 -20.04 24.08
CA ASN A 262 15.63 -21.48 24.16
C ASN A 262 14.25 -22.12 24.07
N ILE A 263 13.98 -22.85 23.00
CA ILE A 263 12.68 -23.45 22.75
C ILE A 263 12.63 -24.88 23.26
N LYS A 264 11.49 -25.23 23.84
CA LYS A 264 11.11 -26.58 24.24
C LYS A 264 9.75 -26.90 23.62
N LEU A 265 9.65 -28.05 22.99
CA LEU A 265 8.49 -28.42 22.19
C LEU A 265 7.56 -29.41 22.90
N ASN A 266 7.92 -29.89 24.10
CA ASN A 266 7.08 -30.78 24.90
C ASN A 266 6.66 -30.12 26.22
N GLY A 267 5.98 -28.97 26.10
CA GLY A 267 5.70 -28.08 27.23
C GLY A 267 6.99 -27.55 27.84
N ASP A 268 7.14 -27.67 29.16
CA ASP A 268 8.35 -27.22 29.87
C ASP A 268 9.55 -28.16 29.73
N SER A 269 9.40 -29.26 28.98
CA SER A 269 10.44 -30.27 28.76
C SER A 269 10.94 -30.25 27.31
N ALA A 270 12.25 -30.44 27.14
CA ALA A 270 12.84 -30.64 25.82
C ALA A 270 12.50 -32.05 25.32
N ILE A 271 12.19 -32.17 24.03
CA ILE A 271 12.16 -33.46 23.32
C ILE A 271 13.58 -34.03 23.20
N CYS A 272 14.55 -33.15 22.97
CA CYS A 272 15.94 -33.51 22.79
C CYS A 272 16.45 -34.29 24.00
N SER A 273 16.89 -35.54 23.80
CA SER A 273 17.28 -36.42 24.90
C SER A 273 18.39 -37.38 24.49
N SER A 274 19.30 -37.65 25.43
CA SER A 274 20.32 -38.70 25.31
C SER A 274 19.84 -40.07 25.78
N VAL A 275 18.63 -40.14 26.36
CA VAL A 275 18.08 -41.36 26.96
C VAL A 275 16.74 -41.75 26.35
N ASN A 276 15.83 -40.78 26.23
CA ASN A 276 14.46 -41.05 25.82
C ASN A 276 14.35 -40.95 24.29
N SER A 277 13.68 -41.93 23.67
CA SER A 277 13.23 -41.80 22.29
C SER A 277 12.00 -40.89 22.19
N TRP A 278 11.69 -40.47 20.97
CA TRP A 278 10.49 -39.70 20.66
C TRP A 278 9.61 -40.47 19.67
N ASP A 279 8.28 -40.31 19.77
CA ASP A 279 7.31 -40.84 18.81
C ASP A 279 7.49 -42.34 18.47
N GLY A 280 7.72 -43.16 19.51
CA GLY A 280 7.93 -44.60 19.34
C GLY A 280 9.25 -44.98 18.64
N GLY A 281 10.18 -44.03 18.51
CA GLY A 281 11.49 -44.26 17.92
C GLY A 281 12.32 -45.30 18.68
N THR A 282 13.29 -45.88 17.98
CA THR A 282 14.15 -46.97 18.46
C THR A 282 15.46 -46.50 19.08
N VAL A 283 15.75 -45.20 19.03
CA VAL A 283 16.94 -44.56 19.60
C VAL A 283 16.57 -43.26 20.32
N PRO A 284 17.42 -42.75 21.24
CA PRO A 284 17.18 -41.46 21.87
C PRO A 284 17.06 -40.32 20.86
N ALA A 285 16.11 -39.41 21.08
CA ALA A 285 15.89 -38.23 20.24
C ALA A 285 16.97 -37.16 20.46
N SER A 286 18.22 -37.53 20.22
CA SER A 286 19.41 -36.74 20.57
C SER A 286 19.71 -35.61 19.59
N LEU A 287 19.00 -35.56 18.46
CA LEU A 287 19.22 -34.61 17.37
C LEU A 287 17.89 -34.08 16.87
N LEU A 288 17.74 -32.76 16.94
CA LEU A 288 16.64 -32.00 16.35
C LEU A 288 17.24 -30.94 15.44
N TRP A 289 16.94 -31.00 14.15
CA TRP A 289 17.64 -30.23 13.12
C TRP A 289 16.70 -29.47 12.20
N ALA A 290 17.22 -28.35 11.68
CA ALA A 290 16.66 -27.52 10.63
C ALA A 290 15.21 -27.11 10.92
N GLY A 291 15.05 -26.27 11.94
CA GLY A 291 13.76 -25.68 12.26
C GLY A 291 13.33 -24.68 11.19
N GLU A 292 12.26 -24.98 10.46
CA GLU A 292 11.69 -24.13 9.41
C GLU A 292 10.41 -23.46 9.91
N LEU A 293 10.38 -22.13 9.90
CA LEU A 293 9.22 -21.32 10.27
C LEU A 293 8.35 -21.02 9.04
N ILE A 294 7.07 -21.38 9.10
CA ILE A 294 6.11 -21.15 7.99
C ILE A 294 4.79 -20.59 8.49
N ILE A 295 4.20 -19.65 7.75
CA ILE A 295 2.83 -19.21 7.99
C ILE A 295 1.91 -20.07 7.15
N ASP A 296 0.95 -20.75 7.79
CA ASP A 296 -0.11 -21.44 7.08
C ASP A 296 -1.01 -20.41 6.40
N HIS A 297 -0.98 -20.41 5.07
CA HIS A 297 -1.77 -19.49 4.26
C HIS A 297 -3.29 -19.59 4.52
N LYS A 298 -3.80 -20.78 4.90
CA LYS A 298 -5.24 -20.95 5.14
C LYS A 298 -5.70 -20.37 6.48
N THR A 299 -4.86 -20.44 7.51
CA THR A 299 -5.25 -20.07 8.89
C THR A 299 -4.56 -18.81 9.40
N GLY A 300 -3.49 -18.36 8.74
CA GLY A 300 -2.64 -17.26 9.21
C GLY A 300 -1.80 -17.61 10.44
N LYS A 301 -1.75 -18.89 10.85
CA LYS A 301 -0.98 -19.32 12.01
C LYS A 301 0.46 -19.65 11.65
N LEU A 302 1.38 -19.35 12.56
CA LEU A 302 2.78 -19.70 12.43
C LEU A 302 3.00 -21.15 12.88
N HIS A 303 3.70 -21.94 12.08
CA HIS A 303 4.14 -23.28 12.39
C HIS A 303 5.66 -23.39 12.34
N LEU A 304 6.20 -24.29 13.14
CA LEU A 304 7.58 -24.77 13.09
C LEU A 304 7.58 -26.19 12.55
N ILE A 305 8.33 -26.43 11.48
CA ILE A 305 8.68 -27.77 11.00
C ILE A 305 10.08 -28.11 11.52
N ILE A 306 10.29 -29.34 11.98
CA ILE A 306 11.59 -29.77 12.52
C ILE A 306 11.84 -31.25 12.25
N SER A 307 13.11 -31.60 12.07
CA SER A 307 13.54 -32.99 11.86
C SER A 307 13.99 -33.60 13.19
N ILE A 308 13.45 -34.76 13.57
CA ILE A 308 13.78 -35.42 14.85
C ILE A 308 14.36 -36.81 14.58
N LEU A 309 15.48 -37.13 15.21
CA LEU A 309 16.07 -38.47 15.14
C LEU A 309 15.16 -39.48 15.83
N ILE A 310 14.77 -40.53 15.10
CA ILE A 310 13.84 -41.56 15.57
C ILE A 310 14.40 -42.98 15.47
N GLY A 311 15.50 -43.20 14.76
CA GLY A 311 16.04 -44.55 14.62
C GLY A 311 17.25 -44.68 13.72
N VAL A 312 17.40 -45.89 13.19
CA VAL A 312 18.43 -46.26 12.21
C VAL A 312 17.74 -46.52 10.86
N ASP A 313 18.27 -45.93 9.79
CA ASP A 313 17.75 -46.10 8.43
C ASP A 313 18.31 -47.39 7.81
N THR A 314 17.46 -48.40 7.69
CA THR A 314 17.85 -49.71 7.14
C THR A 314 17.71 -49.80 5.63
N THR A 315 17.22 -48.77 4.92
CA THR A 315 16.88 -48.89 3.48
C THR A 315 18.10 -49.00 2.57
N LYS A 316 19.30 -48.69 3.08
CA LYS A 316 20.58 -48.75 2.35
C LYS A 316 21.55 -49.79 2.90
N GLY A 317 21.13 -50.60 3.89
CA GLY A 317 21.99 -51.57 4.58
C GLY A 317 23.05 -50.97 5.50
N ASN A 318 23.03 -49.65 5.72
CA ASN A 318 23.93 -48.92 6.61
C ASN A 318 23.29 -48.68 7.98
N SER A 319 24.10 -48.37 9.00
CA SER A 319 23.66 -47.91 10.32
C SER A 319 23.45 -46.38 10.37
N ASP A 320 22.91 -45.81 9.29
CA ASP A 320 22.73 -44.36 9.14
C ASP A 320 21.53 -43.87 9.95
N ARG A 321 21.42 -42.56 10.18
CA ARG A 321 20.36 -41.98 11.01
C ARG A 321 19.01 -41.93 10.30
N MET A 322 17.95 -42.33 10.99
CA MET A 322 16.56 -42.18 10.55
C MET A 322 15.93 -40.97 11.23
N PHE A 323 15.53 -39.98 10.45
CA PHE A 323 14.79 -38.80 10.89
C PHE A 323 13.34 -38.83 10.45
N GLY A 324 12.45 -38.34 11.31
CA GLY A 324 11.07 -38.01 10.99
C GLY A 324 10.87 -36.50 10.87
N ILE A 325 9.87 -36.09 10.08
CA ILE A 325 9.45 -34.70 9.94
C ILE A 325 8.30 -34.45 10.91
N TYR A 326 8.38 -33.36 11.68
CA TYR A 326 7.36 -32.98 12.64
C TYR A 326 6.94 -31.53 12.42
N ILE A 327 5.68 -31.23 12.71
CA ILE A 327 5.12 -29.87 12.66
C ILE A 327 4.48 -29.53 13.99
N SER A 328 4.73 -28.30 14.43
CA SER A 328 4.11 -27.73 15.62
C SER A 328 3.57 -26.33 15.33
N GLU A 329 2.37 -26.03 15.83
CA GLU A 329 1.77 -24.70 15.78
C GLU A 329 2.27 -23.80 16.91
N LEU A 330 2.56 -22.53 16.61
CA LEU A 330 2.81 -21.52 17.62
C LEU A 330 1.49 -21.14 18.32
N THR A 331 1.48 -21.21 19.64
CA THR A 331 0.32 -20.93 20.49
C THR A 331 0.41 -19.62 21.26
N ASP A 332 1.63 -19.12 21.50
CA ASP A 332 1.90 -17.84 22.16
C ASP A 332 3.18 -17.20 21.58
N ILE A 333 3.03 -16.04 20.96
CA ILE A 333 4.13 -15.30 20.31
C ILE A 333 5.04 -14.56 21.29
N ASP A 334 4.55 -14.18 22.46
CA ASP A 334 5.35 -13.43 23.43
C ASP A 334 6.32 -14.34 24.15
N ASN A 335 5.88 -15.56 24.45
CA ASN A 335 6.71 -16.59 25.07
C ASN A 335 7.31 -17.58 24.06
N LEU A 336 7.01 -17.44 22.76
CA LEU A 336 7.39 -18.38 21.70
C LEU A 336 7.07 -19.85 22.06
N THR A 337 5.86 -20.07 22.58
CA THR A 337 5.40 -21.40 23.00
C THR A 337 4.69 -22.11 21.86
N PHE A 338 5.10 -23.35 21.61
CA PHE A 338 4.60 -24.21 20.54
C PHE A 338 3.82 -25.40 21.09
N SER A 339 2.86 -25.89 20.32
CA SER A 339 2.18 -27.16 20.60
C SER A 339 3.14 -28.36 20.61
N VAL A 340 2.72 -29.51 21.12
CA VAL A 340 3.51 -30.74 20.98
C VAL A 340 3.56 -31.11 19.48
N PRO A 341 4.76 -31.32 18.88
CA PRO A 341 4.87 -31.59 17.46
C PRO A 341 4.16 -32.89 17.06
N SER A 342 3.43 -32.84 15.95
CA SER A 342 2.83 -34.01 15.32
C SER A 342 3.64 -34.45 14.10
N ARG A 343 3.70 -35.75 13.83
CA ARG A 343 4.48 -36.30 12.71
C ARG A 343 3.80 -36.01 11.38
N ILE A 344 4.52 -35.40 10.43
CA ILE A 344 4.12 -35.35 9.03
C ILE A 344 4.48 -36.67 8.38
N SER A 345 3.48 -37.36 7.83
CA SER A 345 3.69 -38.63 7.12
C SER A 345 3.78 -38.42 5.62
N VAL A 346 4.68 -39.14 4.97
CA VAL A 346 4.85 -39.14 3.52
C VAL A 346 4.58 -40.53 2.93
N VAL A 347 3.95 -40.56 1.75
CA VAL A 347 3.79 -41.75 0.92
C VAL A 347 4.73 -41.62 -0.27
N ASP A 348 5.73 -42.49 -0.32
CA ASP A 348 6.77 -42.52 -1.35
C ASP A 348 6.23 -43.04 -2.70
N ASN A 349 7.04 -42.93 -3.76
CA ASN A 349 6.63 -43.28 -5.12
C ASN A 349 6.22 -44.76 -5.32
N ASP A 350 6.67 -45.65 -4.43
CA ASP A 350 6.37 -47.09 -4.41
C ASP A 350 5.16 -47.43 -3.52
N GLY A 351 4.47 -46.41 -3.00
CA GLY A 351 3.31 -46.54 -2.12
C GLY A 351 3.65 -46.83 -0.66
N THR A 352 4.94 -46.96 -0.32
CA THR A 352 5.35 -47.15 1.08
C THR A 352 5.22 -45.85 1.87
N THR A 353 4.97 -45.96 3.18
CA THR A 353 4.81 -44.80 4.07
C THR A 353 6.03 -44.64 4.95
N ASN A 354 6.57 -43.42 5.02
CA ASN A 354 7.69 -43.04 5.90
C ASN A 354 8.91 -43.98 5.80
N LYS A 355 9.21 -44.47 4.58
CA LYS A 355 10.25 -45.48 4.36
C LYS A 355 11.66 -44.92 4.53
N TYR A 356 11.89 -43.69 4.06
CA TYR A 356 13.22 -43.08 4.04
C TYR A 356 13.40 -42.04 5.15
N SER A 357 14.65 -41.84 5.56
CA SER A 357 15.05 -40.73 6.44
C SER A 357 14.87 -39.37 5.78
N ARG A 358 14.23 -38.43 6.49
CA ARG A 358 13.86 -37.10 5.97
C ARG A 358 14.31 -35.98 6.89
N ILE A 359 14.98 -34.98 6.32
CA ILE A 359 15.37 -33.76 7.03
C ILE A 359 15.15 -32.51 6.17
N ASP A 360 15.25 -31.34 6.80
CA ASP A 360 15.22 -30.02 6.14
C ASP A 360 13.93 -29.79 5.33
N ALA A 361 12.78 -30.14 5.90
CA ALA A 361 11.51 -29.99 5.20
C ALA A 361 11.03 -28.53 5.19
N THR A 362 10.58 -28.06 4.04
CA THR A 362 9.91 -26.77 3.85
C THR A 362 8.56 -26.99 3.17
N ILE A 363 7.56 -26.19 3.53
CA ILE A 363 6.19 -26.29 2.99
C ILE A 363 5.71 -24.93 2.52
N ALA A 364 5.09 -24.90 1.34
CA ALA A 364 4.43 -23.73 0.79
C ALA A 364 3.02 -24.07 0.28
N TYR A 365 2.10 -23.11 0.37
CA TYR A 365 0.74 -23.29 -0.13
C TYR A 365 0.61 -22.84 -1.58
N ASN A 366 0.12 -23.74 -2.43
CA ASN A 366 -0.26 -23.48 -3.82
C ASN A 366 -1.76 -23.21 -3.88
N ASP A 367 -2.11 -21.93 -3.77
CA ASP A 367 -3.47 -21.39 -3.88
C ASP A 367 -4.16 -21.75 -5.21
N ILE A 368 -3.45 -21.72 -6.34
CA ILE A 368 -3.99 -22.03 -7.68
C ILE A 368 -4.55 -23.45 -7.73
N ASN A 369 -3.81 -24.41 -7.17
CA ASN A 369 -4.21 -25.81 -7.16
C ASN A 369 -4.81 -26.26 -5.81
N SER A 370 -5.02 -25.32 -4.88
CA SER A 370 -5.56 -25.54 -3.54
C SER A 370 -4.89 -26.67 -2.75
N ARG A 371 -3.56 -26.75 -2.81
CA ARG A 371 -2.75 -27.81 -2.19
C ARG A 371 -1.50 -27.26 -1.50
N TYR A 372 -0.99 -27.95 -0.50
CA TYR A 372 0.34 -27.74 0.06
C TYR A 372 1.36 -28.52 -0.75
N LEU A 373 2.51 -27.90 -0.96
CA LEU A 373 3.69 -28.50 -1.56
C LEU A 373 4.78 -28.57 -0.50
N MET A 374 5.46 -29.71 -0.41
CA MET A 374 6.59 -29.89 0.50
C MET A 374 7.82 -30.28 -0.30
N ALA A 375 8.94 -29.62 -0.06
CA ALA A 375 10.26 -30.06 -0.51
C ALA A 375 11.06 -30.53 0.71
N VAL A 376 11.68 -31.71 0.61
CA VAL A 376 12.39 -32.31 1.75
C VAL A 376 13.57 -33.16 1.29
N LYS A 377 14.69 -33.07 2.00
CA LYS A 377 15.87 -33.89 1.72
C LYS A 377 15.61 -35.34 2.10
N ARG A 378 15.92 -36.26 1.19
CA ARG A 378 16.09 -37.68 1.49
C ARG A 378 17.53 -37.89 1.96
N GLU A 379 17.76 -37.76 3.27
CA GLU A 379 19.08 -37.57 3.88
C GLU A 379 20.15 -38.53 3.34
N ASN A 380 19.87 -39.83 3.38
CA ASN A 380 20.86 -40.87 3.04
C ASN A 380 21.03 -41.11 1.53
N TYR A 381 20.35 -40.32 0.69
CA TYR A 381 20.34 -40.48 -0.77
C TYR A 381 20.76 -39.22 -1.54
N GLY A 382 20.96 -38.09 -0.85
CA GLY A 382 21.39 -36.83 -1.47
C GLY A 382 20.47 -36.38 -2.60
N ILE A 383 19.16 -36.45 -2.36
CA ILE A 383 18.11 -35.99 -3.27
C ILE A 383 17.07 -35.19 -2.49
N ILE A 384 16.37 -34.29 -3.16
CA ILE A 384 15.23 -33.56 -2.59
C ILE A 384 13.97 -34.12 -3.23
N ASP A 385 13.04 -34.59 -2.41
CA ASP A 385 11.75 -35.05 -2.89
C ASP A 385 10.70 -33.96 -2.72
N ILE A 386 9.77 -33.93 -3.67
CA ILE A 386 8.64 -33.02 -3.69
C ILE A 386 7.36 -33.81 -3.48
N PHE A 387 6.57 -33.38 -2.51
CA PHE A 387 5.29 -33.98 -2.15
C PHE A 387 4.16 -32.95 -2.20
N GLN A 388 2.91 -33.44 -2.21
CA GLN A 388 1.72 -32.62 -2.06
C GLN A 388 0.78 -33.16 -0.97
N SER A 389 0.00 -32.27 -0.36
CA SER A 389 -1.14 -32.63 0.48
C SER A 389 -2.24 -31.58 0.41
N ASN A 390 -3.46 -31.91 0.82
CA ASN A 390 -4.55 -30.95 0.97
C ASN A 390 -4.56 -30.29 2.37
N SER A 391 -3.72 -30.79 3.28
CA SER A 391 -3.57 -30.33 4.67
C SER A 391 -2.09 -30.17 5.03
N ILE A 392 -1.76 -29.08 5.74
CA ILE A 392 -0.38 -28.76 6.13
C ILE A 392 0.27 -29.82 7.03
N ALA A 393 -0.54 -30.48 7.87
CA ALA A 393 -0.13 -31.56 8.76
C ALA A 393 -0.72 -32.92 8.32
N GLY A 394 -1.17 -33.02 7.06
CA GLY A 394 -1.76 -34.23 6.50
C GLY A 394 -0.73 -35.28 6.08
N VAL A 395 -1.23 -36.31 5.38
CA VAL A 395 -0.38 -37.23 4.65
C VAL A 395 0.03 -36.58 3.32
N PHE A 396 1.32 -36.59 3.03
CA PHE A 396 1.91 -36.01 1.83
C PHE A 396 2.23 -37.10 0.81
N SER A 397 1.70 -36.96 -0.41
CA SER A 397 1.90 -37.91 -1.51
C SER A 397 2.98 -37.44 -2.46
N TYR A 398 3.86 -38.35 -2.87
CA TYR A 398 4.98 -38.06 -3.77
C TYR A 398 4.54 -37.44 -5.10
N ILE A 399 5.29 -36.46 -5.60
CA ILE A 399 5.15 -35.86 -6.93
C ILE A 399 6.36 -36.20 -7.79
N ASN A 400 7.54 -35.75 -7.37
CA ASN A 400 8.77 -35.81 -8.15
C ASN A 400 10.00 -35.69 -7.24
N SER A 401 11.19 -35.91 -7.79
CA SER A 401 12.46 -35.78 -7.08
C SER A 401 13.41 -34.89 -7.86
N ILE A 402 14.05 -33.94 -7.18
CA ILE A 402 15.26 -33.30 -7.66
C ILE A 402 16.38 -34.30 -7.44
N THR A 403 16.69 -35.03 -8.51
CA THR A 403 17.79 -36.00 -8.56
C THR A 403 19.05 -35.40 -9.16
N ALA A 404 18.99 -34.13 -9.59
CA ALA A 404 20.01 -33.45 -10.35
C ALA A 404 21.34 -33.50 -9.58
N LEU A 405 22.18 -34.45 -10.02
CA LEU A 405 23.56 -34.35 -10.49
C LEU A 405 24.04 -35.75 -10.95
N GLN A 406 23.13 -36.56 -11.53
CA GLN A 406 23.35 -37.99 -11.81
C GLN A 406 23.96 -38.33 -13.17
N THR A 407 24.52 -37.39 -13.93
CA THR A 407 25.22 -37.70 -15.19
C THR A 407 26.58 -37.01 -15.29
N THR A 408 27.62 -37.84 -15.38
CA THR A 408 29.01 -37.50 -15.70
C THR A 408 29.15 -36.93 -17.11
N GLY A 409 29.93 -35.85 -17.26
CA GLY A 409 30.46 -35.33 -18.53
C GLY A 409 30.71 -33.82 -18.47
N ALA A 410 31.90 -33.26 -18.27
CA ALA A 410 33.14 -33.52 -19.01
C ALA A 410 34.03 -34.61 -18.37
N SER A 411 33.77 -35.85 -18.80
CA SER A 411 34.45 -37.13 -18.49
C SER A 411 34.72 -37.55 -17.03
N GLY A 412 34.43 -36.75 -16.01
CA GLY A 412 34.45 -37.20 -14.61
C GLY A 412 34.73 -36.07 -13.63
N SER A 413 34.04 -36.10 -12.47
CA SER A 413 34.00 -35.08 -11.40
C SER A 413 32.98 -33.97 -11.70
N TYR A 414 32.08 -33.53 -10.81
CA TYR A 414 32.27 -33.28 -9.38
C TYR A 414 30.93 -33.21 -8.60
N TYR A 415 30.13 -34.28 -8.52
CA TYR A 415 28.96 -34.27 -7.63
C TYR A 415 28.73 -35.64 -6.99
N ARG A 416 28.94 -35.73 -5.68
CA ARG A 416 28.63 -36.96 -4.93
C ARG A 416 27.12 -37.06 -4.75
N LYS A 417 26.61 -38.29 -4.86
CA LYS A 417 25.23 -38.74 -4.60
C LYS A 417 24.68 -38.43 -3.19
N SER A 418 25.34 -37.59 -2.39
CA SER A 418 25.01 -37.28 -0.98
C SER A 418 25.03 -35.79 -0.66
N SER A 419 24.98 -34.92 -1.67
CA SER A 419 25.40 -33.52 -1.47
C SER A 419 24.24 -32.52 -1.45
N ILE A 420 23.15 -32.68 -2.20
CA ILE A 420 22.09 -31.66 -2.15
C ILE A 420 21.31 -31.72 -0.82
N GLU A 421 21.04 -30.56 -0.23
CA GLU A 421 20.39 -30.40 1.08
C GLU A 421 19.65 -29.06 1.20
N ALA A 422 18.99 -28.83 2.33
CA ALA A 422 18.43 -27.53 2.69
C ALA A 422 17.47 -26.92 1.64
N PRO A 423 16.42 -27.62 1.19
CA PRO A 423 15.48 -27.04 0.25
C PRO A 423 14.73 -25.86 0.88
N THR A 424 14.58 -24.79 0.12
CA THR A 424 13.60 -23.72 0.34
C THR A 424 12.66 -23.66 -0.86
N LEU A 425 11.35 -23.51 -0.60
CA LEU A 425 10.30 -23.60 -1.62
C LEU A 425 9.47 -22.32 -1.63
N TYR A 426 9.44 -21.62 -2.77
CA TYR A 426 8.67 -20.40 -2.91
C TYR A 426 8.16 -20.22 -4.35
N ARG A 427 7.17 -19.35 -4.50
CA ARG A 427 6.58 -19.00 -5.79
C ARG A 427 7.08 -17.65 -6.25
N MET A 428 7.40 -17.55 -7.54
CA MET A 428 7.82 -16.33 -8.22
C MET A 428 6.65 -15.36 -8.41
N LYS A 429 6.97 -14.09 -8.70
CA LYS A 429 5.98 -13.00 -8.88
C LYS A 429 5.09 -13.17 -10.11
N ASP A 430 5.50 -14.00 -11.06
CA ASP A 430 4.67 -14.33 -12.22
C ASP A 430 3.42 -15.15 -11.83
N GLY A 431 3.31 -15.58 -10.56
CA GLY A 431 2.17 -16.29 -10.00
C GLY A 431 2.11 -17.76 -10.38
N VAL A 432 3.00 -18.25 -11.26
CA VAL A 432 2.93 -19.60 -11.82
C VAL A 432 4.20 -20.41 -11.56
N THR A 433 5.37 -19.76 -11.60
CA THR A 433 6.66 -20.44 -11.48
C THR A 433 7.00 -20.68 -10.02
N TRP A 434 7.20 -21.94 -9.68
CA TRP A 434 7.73 -22.40 -8.40
C TRP A 434 9.24 -22.55 -8.48
N VAL A 435 9.92 -22.22 -7.39
CA VAL A 435 11.36 -22.39 -7.21
C VAL A 435 11.60 -23.30 -6.03
N VAL A 436 12.49 -24.27 -6.22
CA VAL A 436 13.14 -25.00 -5.11
C VAL A 436 14.61 -24.64 -5.18
N ALA A 437 15.06 -23.84 -4.22
CA ALA A 437 16.47 -23.56 -4.02
C ALA A 437 17.05 -24.50 -2.96
N PHE A 438 18.31 -24.88 -3.10
CA PHE A 438 18.96 -25.89 -2.27
C PHE A 438 20.48 -25.70 -2.25
N ASP A 439 21.09 -26.13 -1.17
CA ASP A 439 22.54 -26.15 -0.99
C ASP A 439 23.11 -27.40 -1.68
N PRO A 440 24.05 -27.30 -2.63
CA PRO A 440 24.70 -28.46 -3.23
C PRO A 440 25.71 -29.14 -2.30
N ASN A 441 25.89 -28.67 -1.06
CA ASN A 441 26.91 -29.07 -0.08
C ASN A 441 28.32 -29.00 -0.68
N ASP A 442 28.52 -28.00 -1.54
CA ASP A 442 29.81 -27.57 -2.05
C ASP A 442 29.95 -26.07 -1.77
N THR A 443 31.12 -25.69 -1.26
CA THR A 443 31.52 -24.32 -0.97
C THR A 443 31.74 -23.45 -2.20
N PHE A 444 31.89 -24.04 -3.40
CA PHE A 444 32.22 -23.29 -4.62
C PHE A 444 31.00 -22.67 -5.32
N ASP A 445 29.93 -23.45 -5.49
CA ASP A 445 28.79 -23.03 -6.32
C ASP A 445 27.76 -22.19 -5.54
N GLY A 446 27.76 -22.26 -4.20
CA GLY A 446 26.72 -21.61 -3.38
C GLY A 446 25.34 -22.21 -3.60
N ILE A 447 24.27 -21.48 -3.26
CA ILE A 447 22.90 -22.00 -3.37
C ILE A 447 22.48 -22.13 -4.84
N LEU A 448 21.98 -23.32 -5.20
CA LEU A 448 21.40 -23.62 -6.50
C LEU A 448 19.88 -23.59 -6.44
N TYR A 449 19.22 -23.55 -7.58
CA TYR A 449 17.78 -23.68 -7.69
C TYR A 449 17.36 -24.37 -8.98
N VAL A 450 16.21 -25.03 -8.90
CA VAL A 450 15.41 -25.44 -10.07
C VAL A 450 14.07 -24.72 -10.02
N SER A 451 13.44 -24.61 -11.18
CA SER A 451 12.12 -23.99 -11.32
C SER A 451 11.16 -24.87 -12.08
N SER A 452 9.87 -24.76 -11.77
CA SER A 452 8.79 -25.49 -12.43
C SER A 452 7.55 -24.60 -12.54
N SER A 453 6.89 -24.63 -13.68
CA SER A 453 5.63 -23.89 -13.90
C SER A 453 4.44 -24.84 -14.12
N ASP A 454 4.64 -26.15 -13.95
CA ASP A 454 3.66 -27.22 -14.21
C ASP A 454 3.40 -28.10 -12.98
N GLY A 455 3.55 -27.50 -11.79
CA GLY A 455 3.30 -28.17 -10.53
C GLY A 455 4.30 -29.28 -10.19
N PHE A 456 5.56 -29.11 -10.62
CA PHE A 456 6.68 -30.03 -10.45
C PHE A 456 6.59 -31.33 -11.26
N THR A 457 5.81 -31.32 -12.34
CA THR A 457 5.82 -32.41 -13.33
C THR A 457 7.14 -32.40 -14.09
N THR A 458 7.60 -31.21 -14.50
CA THR A 458 8.93 -30.97 -15.06
C THR A 458 9.68 -29.91 -14.25
N MET A 459 11.01 -29.91 -14.36
CA MET A 459 11.89 -28.95 -13.71
C MET A 459 12.99 -28.51 -14.65
N THR A 460 13.45 -27.28 -14.48
CA THR A 460 14.64 -26.78 -15.17
C THR A 460 15.91 -27.48 -14.65
N THR A 461 16.98 -27.41 -15.45
CA THR A 461 18.33 -27.76 -14.96
C THR A 461 18.75 -26.81 -13.83
N PRO A 462 19.46 -27.29 -12.79
CA PRO A 462 19.92 -26.43 -11.70
C PRO A 462 20.69 -25.20 -12.20
N LYS A 463 20.41 -24.06 -11.58
CA LYS A 463 21.07 -22.76 -11.81
C LYS A 463 21.48 -22.16 -10.47
N ARG A 464 22.46 -21.26 -10.48
CA ARG A 464 22.91 -20.58 -9.27
C ARG A 464 21.98 -19.43 -8.89
N LEU A 465 21.65 -19.28 -7.61
CA LEU A 465 21.05 -18.04 -7.12
C LEU A 465 22.11 -16.93 -7.13
N GLY A 466 21.69 -15.71 -7.50
CA GLY A 466 22.56 -14.54 -7.53
C GLY A 466 22.87 -14.04 -6.12
N MET A 467 23.66 -14.77 -5.34
CA MET A 467 24.09 -14.42 -3.98
C MET A 467 25.51 -14.95 -3.70
N PRO A 468 26.17 -14.46 -2.63
CA PRO A 468 27.43 -15.06 -2.15
C PRO A 468 27.29 -16.55 -1.80
N PRO A 469 28.40 -17.30 -1.81
CA PRO A 469 28.39 -18.75 -1.56
C PRO A 469 28.12 -19.06 -0.07
N PHE A 470 26.85 -18.94 0.32
CA PHE A 470 26.36 -19.37 1.61
C PHE A 470 26.02 -20.85 1.63
N ARG A 471 25.84 -21.34 2.85
CA ARG A 471 25.25 -22.64 3.15
C ARG A 471 23.78 -22.45 3.54
N HIS A 472 23.01 -23.54 3.44
CA HIS A 472 21.65 -23.75 3.98
C HIS A 472 20.97 -22.51 4.59
N GLY A 473 19.82 -22.15 4.04
CA GLY A 473 18.96 -21.12 4.60
C GLY A 473 17.54 -21.22 4.07
N SER A 474 16.69 -20.26 4.45
CA SER A 474 15.33 -20.13 3.92
C SER A 474 15.18 -18.87 3.07
N VAL A 475 14.23 -18.93 2.12
CA VAL A 475 13.75 -17.80 1.34
C VAL A 475 12.24 -17.74 1.48
N VAL A 476 11.74 -16.57 1.88
CA VAL A 476 10.33 -16.32 2.13
C VAL A 476 9.85 -15.18 1.21
N PRO A 477 8.72 -15.37 0.50
CA PRO A 477 8.06 -14.25 -0.17
C PRO A 477 7.48 -13.29 0.88
N GLY A 478 7.75 -12.00 0.73
CA GLY A 478 7.33 -10.92 1.64
C GLY A 478 5.87 -10.53 1.54
N PHE A 479 5.00 -11.50 1.25
CA PHE A 479 3.57 -11.30 1.24
C PHE A 479 3.07 -10.95 2.65
N GLY A 480 2.30 -9.87 2.77
CA GLY A 480 1.73 -9.43 4.04
C GLY A 480 2.72 -8.76 5.01
N LEU A 481 3.92 -8.37 4.56
CA LEU A 481 4.83 -7.58 5.40
C LEU A 481 4.23 -6.21 5.72
N SER A 482 4.30 -5.82 6.99
CA SER A 482 3.92 -4.46 7.41
C SER A 482 4.93 -3.42 6.87
N PRO A 483 4.53 -2.14 6.73
CA PRO A 483 5.49 -1.07 6.40
C PRO A 483 6.72 -1.07 7.30
N GLN A 484 6.52 -1.33 8.60
CA GLN A 484 7.60 -1.40 9.57
C GLN A 484 8.54 -2.57 9.29
N ALA A 485 8.01 -3.74 8.94
CA ALA A 485 8.85 -4.89 8.61
C ALA A 485 9.73 -4.61 7.38
N ILE A 486 9.17 -4.00 6.34
CA ILE A 486 9.93 -3.62 5.14
C ILE A 486 11.01 -2.62 5.50
N LYS A 487 10.68 -1.61 6.33
CA LYS A 487 11.66 -0.66 6.86
C LYS A 487 12.79 -1.35 7.62
N ASN A 488 12.48 -2.33 8.47
CA ASN A 488 13.51 -3.08 9.21
C ASN A 488 14.49 -3.78 8.26
N LEU A 489 14.01 -4.38 7.18
CA LEU A 489 14.88 -5.02 6.17
C LEU A 489 15.79 -3.99 5.49
N GLU A 490 15.25 -2.82 5.16
CA GLU A 490 16.04 -1.73 4.58
C GLU A 490 17.09 -1.17 5.55
N ASP A 491 16.71 -0.92 6.81
CA ASP A 491 17.60 -0.39 7.84
C ASP A 491 18.73 -1.39 8.16
N CYS A 492 18.38 -2.67 8.32
CA CYS A 492 19.32 -3.77 8.48
C CYS A 492 20.31 -3.78 7.31
N ARG A 493 19.83 -3.62 6.07
CA ARG A 493 20.67 -3.52 4.87
C ARG A 493 21.64 -2.35 4.89
N ASN A 494 21.24 -1.23 5.48
CA ASN A 494 22.03 -0.01 5.50
C ASN A 494 23.07 0.03 6.65
N GLY A 495 23.03 -0.90 7.62
CA GLY A 495 24.12 -1.19 8.54
C GLY A 495 24.40 -0.14 9.62
N ILE A 496 23.38 0.49 10.20
CA ILE A 496 23.56 1.67 11.07
C ILE A 496 23.66 1.31 12.57
N ASN A 497 24.73 1.81 13.22
CA ASN A 497 24.80 2.08 14.66
C ASN A 497 24.40 3.55 14.93
N GLY A 498 23.49 3.80 15.89
CA GLY A 498 23.14 5.16 16.36
C GLY A 498 21.78 5.71 15.92
N TYR A 499 20.71 4.90 15.94
CA TYR A 499 19.38 5.38 15.55
C TYR A 499 18.81 6.40 16.54
N THR A 500 18.65 7.63 16.07
CA THR A 500 17.74 8.63 16.66
C THR A 500 16.48 8.64 15.77
N PRO A 501 15.26 8.56 16.34
CA PRO A 501 14.05 8.60 15.54
C PRO A 501 13.86 10.00 14.99
N LEU A 502 13.85 10.12 13.65
CA LEU A 502 13.07 11.03 12.80
C LEU A 502 13.83 11.32 11.50
N ALA A 503 13.10 11.19 10.39
CA ALA A 503 13.48 11.46 8.99
C ALA A 503 14.46 10.47 8.35
N GLN A 504 14.05 9.85 7.24
CA GLN A 504 14.62 10.19 5.93
C GLN A 504 13.96 9.42 4.78
N LEU A 505 13.04 10.13 4.12
CA LEU A 505 12.98 10.20 2.65
C LEU A 505 14.39 10.38 2.06
N PRO A 506 14.63 10.05 0.78
CA PRO A 506 15.96 10.14 0.13
C PRO A 506 16.78 11.36 0.57
N LEU A 507 17.98 11.10 1.08
CA LEU A 507 18.86 12.07 1.76
C LEU A 507 19.37 13.19 0.86
N ASN A 508 19.36 12.97 -0.46
CA ASN A 508 19.91 13.90 -1.44
C ASN A 508 19.04 13.95 -2.69
N PHE A 509 18.62 15.15 -3.08
CA PHE A 509 17.97 15.43 -4.36
C PHE A 509 18.94 16.21 -5.24
N VAL A 510 19.37 15.59 -6.33
CA VAL A 510 20.30 16.20 -7.29
C VAL A 510 19.53 16.49 -8.56
N LYS A 511 19.32 17.78 -8.84
CA LYS A 511 18.76 18.19 -10.14
C LYS A 511 19.84 18.05 -11.21
N LEU A 512 19.54 17.31 -12.26
CA LEU A 512 20.33 17.25 -13.48
C LEU A 512 19.77 18.29 -14.45
N THR A 513 20.58 19.29 -14.81
CA THR A 513 20.15 20.38 -15.69
C THR A 513 20.58 20.20 -17.14
N GLU A 514 21.47 19.23 -17.39
CA GLU A 514 22.00 18.90 -18.70
C GLU A 514 22.35 17.41 -18.78
N SER A 515 22.57 16.92 -20.01
CA SER A 515 22.99 15.53 -20.23
C SER A 515 24.37 15.30 -19.62
N CYS A 516 24.55 14.20 -18.89
CA CYS A 516 25.74 13.96 -18.10
C CYS A 516 26.10 12.47 -18.01
N SER A 517 27.33 12.21 -17.58
CA SER A 517 27.79 10.86 -17.20
C SER A 517 28.01 10.83 -15.69
N ILE A 518 27.46 9.83 -15.01
CA ILE A 518 27.54 9.74 -13.55
C ILE A 518 27.94 8.34 -13.09
N ILE A 519 28.68 8.30 -11.98
CA ILE A 519 28.67 7.17 -11.05
C ILE A 519 27.65 7.55 -9.96
N PRO A 520 26.49 6.89 -9.88
CA PRO A 520 25.46 7.24 -8.92
C PRO A 520 25.93 7.10 -7.47
N ARG A 521 25.31 7.87 -6.58
CA ARG A 521 25.46 7.74 -5.12
C ARG A 521 24.28 6.99 -4.53
N SER A 522 24.52 6.17 -3.51
CA SER A 522 23.44 5.52 -2.76
C SER A 522 22.44 6.54 -2.21
N ASP A 523 21.17 6.13 -2.12
CA ASP A 523 20.07 6.86 -1.47
C ASP A 523 19.89 8.31 -2.00
N THR A 524 20.21 8.51 -3.27
CA THR A 524 20.13 9.80 -3.97
C THR A 524 19.06 9.76 -5.07
N VAL A 525 18.22 10.79 -5.12
CA VAL A 525 17.28 11.02 -6.22
C VAL A 525 17.92 11.97 -7.21
N TYR A 526 18.24 11.46 -8.38
CA TYR A 526 18.62 12.27 -9.53
C TYR A 526 17.35 12.64 -10.29
N TRP A 527 17.06 13.92 -10.38
CA TRP A 527 15.83 14.38 -11.03
C TRP A 527 16.08 15.43 -12.09
N THR A 528 15.18 15.52 -13.05
CA THR A 528 15.18 16.58 -14.06
C THR A 528 13.76 16.98 -14.38
N ASP A 529 13.56 18.15 -14.95
CA ASP A 529 12.30 18.64 -15.52
C ASP A 529 12.40 18.85 -17.04
N SER A 530 13.54 18.48 -17.64
CA SER A 530 13.91 18.71 -19.05
C SER A 530 14.44 17.46 -19.74
N ASP A 531 14.48 17.48 -21.08
CA ASP A 531 14.99 16.38 -21.89
C ASP A 531 16.50 16.23 -21.73
N ILE A 532 16.95 15.14 -21.10
CA ILE A 532 18.38 14.86 -20.90
C ILE A 532 18.71 13.40 -21.12
N THR A 533 19.97 13.12 -21.41
CA THR A 533 20.56 11.78 -21.37
C THR A 533 21.51 11.65 -20.19
N VAL A 534 21.30 10.65 -19.35
CA VAL A 534 22.17 10.26 -18.25
C VAL A 534 22.89 8.98 -18.64
N THR A 535 24.21 9.02 -18.71
CA THR A 535 25.04 7.85 -19.00
C THR A 535 25.59 7.29 -17.70
N LEU A 536 25.14 6.10 -17.32
CA LEU A 536 25.63 5.42 -16.14
C LEU A 536 27.00 4.81 -16.42
N VAL A 537 27.98 5.18 -15.60
CA VAL A 537 29.34 4.66 -15.68
C VAL A 537 29.47 3.54 -14.65
N ALA A 538 29.90 2.35 -15.09
CA ALA A 538 30.28 1.29 -14.17
C ALA A 538 31.49 1.75 -13.35
N PRO A 539 31.49 1.56 -12.02
CA PRO A 539 32.65 1.89 -11.21
C PRO A 539 33.84 1.04 -11.66
N THR A 540 34.97 1.66 -11.99
CA THR A 540 36.20 0.93 -12.31
C THR A 540 36.70 0.19 -11.06
N VAL A 541 37.28 -1.01 -11.27
CA VAL A 541 37.96 -1.77 -10.22
C VAL A 541 39.14 -0.94 -9.72
N ILE A 542 38.94 -0.16 -8.67
CA ILE A 542 39.99 0.47 -7.89
C ILE A 542 40.12 -0.36 -6.63
N ALA A 543 41.31 -0.91 -6.39
CA ALA A 543 41.60 -1.64 -5.17
C ALA A 543 41.42 -0.71 -3.96
N GLY A 544 40.42 -0.99 -3.12
CA GLY A 544 40.14 -0.25 -1.88
C GLY A 544 38.65 0.00 -1.68
N ASN A 545 38.18 -0.18 -0.44
CA ASN A 545 36.79 0.01 0.00
C ASN A 545 36.19 1.35 -0.46
N MET A 546 35.52 1.36 -1.62
CA MET A 546 34.54 2.38 -1.96
C MET A 546 33.15 1.74 -2.06
N SER A 547 32.15 2.40 -1.46
CA SER A 547 30.74 2.05 -1.57
C SER A 547 30.29 2.13 -3.03
N TYR A 548 30.04 0.98 -3.65
CA TYR A 548 29.18 0.88 -4.82
C TYR A 548 27.80 1.46 -4.46
N PRO A 549 27.10 2.17 -5.37
CA PRO A 549 25.74 2.62 -5.10
C PRO A 549 24.82 1.40 -4.93
N ARG A 550 24.31 1.22 -3.71
CA ARG A 550 23.46 0.08 -3.33
C ARG A 550 22.08 0.19 -3.96
N ARG A 551 21.50 1.39 -3.87
CA ARG A 551 20.25 1.80 -4.52
C ARG A 551 20.26 3.30 -4.78
N PHE A 552 19.71 3.75 -5.88
CA PHE A 552 19.52 5.17 -6.21
C PHE A 552 18.27 5.33 -7.06
N TYR A 553 17.82 6.56 -7.25
CA TYR A 553 16.54 6.83 -7.89
C TYR A 553 16.68 7.83 -9.02
N PHE A 554 15.91 7.63 -10.08
CA PHE A 554 15.65 8.65 -11.09
C PHE A 554 14.21 9.14 -10.99
N CYS A 555 14.02 10.45 -11.24
CA CYS A 555 12.69 11.06 -11.29
C CYS A 555 12.63 12.11 -12.41
N LEU A 556 11.61 12.06 -13.25
CA LEU A 556 11.33 13.15 -14.20
C LEU A 556 10.16 13.99 -13.68
N ARG A 557 10.46 15.18 -13.16
CA ARG A 557 9.48 16.11 -12.59
C ARG A 557 8.95 17.05 -13.65
N THR A 558 7.90 16.67 -14.34
CA THR A 558 7.33 17.50 -15.38
C THR A 558 5.88 17.15 -15.66
N ASN A 559 5.06 18.17 -15.89
CA ASN A 559 3.70 17.98 -16.37
C ASN A 559 3.67 17.75 -17.90
N SER A 560 4.81 17.91 -18.58
CA SER A 560 4.93 17.70 -20.02
C SER A 560 5.04 16.23 -20.36
N ARG A 561 4.15 15.76 -21.24
CA ARG A 561 4.16 14.38 -21.75
C ARG A 561 5.16 14.16 -22.88
N LEU A 562 5.91 15.20 -23.26
CA LEU A 562 6.89 15.19 -24.34
C LEU A 562 8.34 15.09 -23.86
N ILE A 563 8.56 15.26 -22.56
CA ILE A 563 9.89 15.28 -21.95
C ILE A 563 10.22 13.88 -21.43
N LYS A 564 11.49 13.48 -21.57
CA LYS A 564 12.08 12.26 -21.04
C LYS A 564 13.47 12.46 -20.46
N MET A 565 13.81 11.62 -19.50
CA MET A 565 15.17 11.32 -19.10
C MET A 565 15.59 9.99 -19.71
N ARG A 566 16.58 10.00 -20.59
CA ARG A 566 17.15 8.79 -21.19
C ARG A 566 18.31 8.27 -20.36
N VAL A 567 18.26 7.04 -19.89
CA VAL A 567 19.33 6.39 -19.11
C VAL A 567 20.05 5.37 -19.99
N THR A 568 21.37 5.50 -20.11
CA THR A 568 22.23 4.67 -20.98
C THR A 568 23.50 4.21 -20.26
N GLY A 569 24.42 3.53 -20.96
CA GLY A 569 25.72 3.12 -20.41
C GLY A 569 25.67 1.72 -19.81
N ALA A 570 26.26 1.55 -18.62
CA ALA A 570 26.34 0.28 -17.92
C ALA A 570 25.01 -0.12 -17.25
N VAL A 571 23.93 -0.20 -18.01
CA VAL A 571 22.58 -0.52 -17.52
C VAL A 571 22.06 -1.80 -18.17
N ALA A 572 21.51 -2.70 -17.36
CA ALA A 572 20.99 -3.98 -17.80
C ALA A 572 19.70 -3.81 -18.62
N GLY A 573 19.49 -4.68 -19.62
CA GLY A 573 18.30 -4.64 -20.47
C GLY A 573 18.33 -3.58 -21.58
N GLY A 574 19.43 -2.82 -21.73
CA GLY A 574 19.60 -1.79 -22.76
C GLY A 574 19.21 -0.39 -22.28
N VAL A 575 18.97 0.53 -23.22
CA VAL A 575 18.62 1.93 -22.92
C VAL A 575 17.24 2.01 -22.26
N TRP A 576 17.09 2.89 -21.27
CA TRP A 576 15.82 3.20 -20.60
C TRP A 576 15.39 4.63 -20.89
N ASP A 577 14.09 4.88 -21.05
CA ASP A 577 13.51 6.22 -21.12
C ASP A 577 12.51 6.39 -19.96
N ILE A 578 12.74 7.36 -19.09
CA ILE A 578 11.92 7.71 -17.92
C ILE A 578 11.14 8.98 -18.28
N GLY A 579 9.81 8.95 -18.29
CA GLY A 579 9.01 10.13 -18.60
C GLY A 579 7.79 9.84 -19.47
N TRP A 580 7.55 10.70 -20.46
CA TRP A 580 6.45 10.61 -21.45
C TRP A 580 5.03 10.67 -20.87
N GLY A 581 4.88 11.19 -19.65
CA GLY A 581 3.62 11.17 -18.92
C GLY A 581 3.25 9.80 -18.33
N VAL A 582 4.06 8.76 -18.55
CA VAL A 582 3.84 7.40 -18.03
C VAL A 582 4.53 7.21 -16.69
N ASN A 583 5.76 7.71 -16.57
CA ASN A 583 6.56 7.65 -15.33
C ASN A 583 6.98 9.04 -14.83
N ASN A 584 6.22 10.08 -15.20
CA ASN A 584 6.45 11.43 -14.67
C ASN A 584 6.15 11.45 -13.17
N ASP A 585 6.92 12.24 -12.43
CA ASP A 585 6.80 12.43 -10.98
C ASP A 585 6.90 11.14 -10.14
N ARG A 586 7.34 10.04 -10.76
CA ARG A 586 7.63 8.76 -10.11
C ARG A 586 9.11 8.65 -9.77
N LEU A 587 9.41 8.04 -8.62
CA LEU A 587 10.74 7.54 -8.29
C LEU A 587 10.92 6.17 -8.93
N ILE A 588 11.94 6.01 -9.76
CA ILE A 588 12.33 4.72 -10.32
C ILE A 588 13.64 4.29 -9.66
N GLU A 589 13.60 3.17 -8.96
CA GLU A 589 14.78 2.59 -8.31
C GLU A 589 15.70 1.92 -9.33
N PHE A 590 17.00 2.14 -9.12
CA PHE A 590 18.10 1.45 -9.75
C PHE A 590 19.08 0.94 -8.69
N PHE A 591 19.68 -0.22 -8.93
CA PHE A 591 20.68 -0.83 -8.05
C PHE A 591 21.84 -1.42 -8.86
N TYR A 592 23.03 -1.47 -8.28
CA TYR A 592 24.21 -2.02 -8.96
C TYR A 592 24.28 -3.54 -8.80
N GLU A 593 24.43 -4.26 -9.89
CA GLU A 593 24.69 -5.70 -9.94
C GLU A 593 26.18 -5.95 -10.14
N THR A 594 26.86 -6.37 -9.07
CA THR A 594 28.31 -6.54 -9.03
C THR A 594 28.83 -7.58 -10.03
N LEU A 595 28.10 -8.70 -10.23
CA LEU A 595 28.54 -9.81 -11.09
C LEU A 595 28.64 -9.42 -12.57
N SER A 596 27.63 -8.72 -13.06
CA SER A 596 27.55 -8.31 -14.47
C SER A 596 28.12 -6.91 -14.71
N SER A 597 28.57 -6.22 -13.65
CA SER A 597 29.10 -4.86 -13.68
C SER A 597 28.16 -3.85 -14.35
N VAL A 598 26.85 -3.99 -14.09
CA VAL A 598 25.79 -3.13 -14.64
C VAL A 598 24.78 -2.71 -13.56
N TYR A 599 24.04 -1.65 -13.80
CA TYR A 599 22.91 -1.22 -12.99
C TYR A 599 21.61 -1.85 -13.50
N ARG A 600 20.74 -2.32 -12.60
CA ARG A 600 19.40 -2.83 -12.90
C ARG A 600 18.33 -1.89 -12.36
N SER A 601 17.12 -1.94 -12.92
CA SER A 601 15.96 -1.20 -12.42
C SER A 601 14.91 -2.12 -11.82
N GLU A 602 14.13 -1.62 -10.85
CA GLU A 602 12.96 -2.29 -10.27
C GLU A 602 11.83 -2.57 -11.29
N ALA A 603 11.74 -1.79 -12.35
CA ALA A 603 10.70 -1.95 -13.36
C ALA A 603 11.09 -3.10 -14.30
N MET A 604 10.54 -4.30 -14.11
CA MET A 604 10.78 -5.40 -15.06
C MET A 604 10.33 -5.01 -16.48
N GLY A 605 11.29 -4.71 -17.36
CA GLY A 605 11.09 -4.79 -18.81
C GLY A 605 10.54 -3.56 -19.55
N ALA A 606 10.75 -2.32 -19.09
CA ALA A 606 10.48 -1.15 -19.94
C ALA A 606 11.66 -0.89 -20.91
N VAL A 607 11.83 -1.77 -21.89
CA VAL A 607 12.83 -1.60 -22.97
C VAL A 607 12.49 -0.34 -23.77
N SER A 608 13.48 0.53 -23.99
CA SER A 608 13.45 1.69 -24.89
C SER A 608 12.45 1.55 -26.05
N TYR A 609 11.52 2.51 -26.16
CA TYR A 609 10.43 2.60 -27.15
C TYR A 609 10.89 2.82 -28.61
N VAL A 610 12.14 2.50 -28.91
CA VAL A 610 12.75 2.82 -30.19
C VAL A 610 12.71 1.56 -31.04
N GLN A 611 11.73 1.54 -31.96
CA GLN A 611 11.52 0.61 -33.08
C GLN A 611 10.44 -0.47 -32.88
N THR A 612 9.20 -0.15 -33.26
CA THR A 612 8.53 -0.73 -34.46
C THR A 612 7.34 0.19 -34.79
N ARG A 613 7.45 1.00 -35.85
CA ARG A 613 6.32 1.80 -36.35
C ARG A 613 5.28 0.84 -36.94
N LEU A 614 4.01 1.06 -36.64
CA LEU A 614 2.93 0.40 -37.36
C LEU A 614 2.73 1.18 -38.67
N LYS A 615 3.49 0.85 -39.73
CA LYS A 615 3.33 1.45 -41.07
C LYS A 615 3.02 0.31 -42.05
N ALA A 616 2.06 0.49 -42.96
CA ALA A 616 1.86 -0.48 -44.03
C ALA A 616 3.14 -0.58 -44.87
N ASP A 617 3.58 -1.79 -45.16
CA ASP A 617 4.77 -2.04 -45.99
C ASP A 617 4.65 -1.45 -47.41
N THR A 618 3.48 -0.94 -47.82
CA THR A 618 3.16 -0.48 -49.18
C THR A 618 2.62 0.96 -49.28
N GLY A 619 2.85 1.82 -48.28
CA GLY A 619 2.53 3.25 -48.41
C GLY A 619 1.04 3.62 -48.32
N THR A 620 0.18 2.71 -47.87
CA THR A 620 -1.17 3.01 -47.40
C THR A 620 -1.20 3.11 -45.87
N ASN A 621 -2.29 3.62 -45.27
CA ASN A 621 -2.50 3.56 -43.82
C ASN A 621 -3.13 2.22 -43.38
N SER A 622 -3.02 1.17 -44.21
CA SER A 622 -3.73 -0.09 -44.04
C SER A 622 -2.79 -1.28 -43.89
N ILE A 623 -3.01 -2.13 -42.89
CA ILE A 623 -2.27 -3.37 -42.66
C ILE A 623 -3.08 -4.54 -43.20
N ASN A 624 -2.41 -5.46 -43.91
CA ASN A 624 -3.01 -6.63 -44.56
C ASN A 624 -4.05 -6.33 -45.66
N GLU A 625 -3.97 -5.18 -46.33
CA GLU A 625 -4.97 -4.78 -47.34
C GLU A 625 -4.87 -5.56 -48.67
N ASN A 626 -3.71 -6.14 -49.03
CA ASN A 626 -3.50 -6.87 -50.28
C ASN A 626 -2.31 -7.84 -50.20
N ASN A 627 -2.48 -9.04 -49.62
CA ASN A 627 -1.43 -10.09 -49.49
C ASN A 627 -0.19 -9.72 -48.65
N VAL A 628 -0.23 -8.66 -47.85
CA VAL A 628 0.83 -8.36 -46.87
C VAL A 628 0.72 -9.37 -45.72
N THR A 629 1.82 -10.04 -45.39
CA THR A 629 1.87 -10.99 -44.26
C THR A 629 2.34 -10.25 -43.01
N TRP A 630 1.43 -9.69 -42.22
CA TRP A 630 1.75 -9.07 -40.93
C TRP A 630 1.18 -9.89 -39.76
N ALA A 631 2.00 -10.14 -38.74
CA ALA A 631 1.59 -10.76 -37.49
C ALA A 631 2.11 -9.99 -36.26
N PRO A 632 1.26 -9.71 -35.26
CA PRO A 632 1.68 -9.03 -34.04
C PRO A 632 2.52 -9.97 -33.17
N ARG A 633 3.47 -9.43 -32.40
CA ARG A 633 4.19 -10.20 -31.38
C ARG A 633 3.51 -10.06 -30.03
N HIS A 634 3.45 -11.16 -29.27
CA HIS A 634 2.90 -11.17 -27.91
C HIS A 634 3.54 -10.10 -27.03
N ALA A 635 2.72 -9.38 -26.27
CA ALA A 635 3.07 -8.26 -25.38
C ALA A 635 3.79 -7.08 -26.06
N LYS A 636 3.92 -7.08 -27.39
CA LYS A 636 4.61 -6.01 -28.11
C LYS A 636 3.73 -4.78 -28.20
N THR A 637 4.34 -3.62 -28.01
CA THR A 637 3.70 -2.33 -28.25
C THR A 637 4.13 -1.78 -29.60
N TYR A 638 3.15 -1.43 -30.43
CA TYR A 638 3.34 -0.77 -31.70
C TYR A 638 2.90 0.67 -31.61
N VAL A 639 3.49 1.53 -32.44
CA VAL A 639 3.23 2.96 -32.40
C VAL A 639 2.70 3.44 -33.73
N ILE A 640 1.61 4.22 -33.68
CA ILE A 640 1.12 5.02 -34.80
C ILE A 640 1.70 6.44 -34.64
N VAL A 641 2.57 6.83 -35.56
CA VAL A 641 3.18 8.17 -35.66
C VAL A 641 2.77 8.78 -37.01
N ASP A 642 2.41 10.07 -37.02
CA ASP A 642 2.19 10.88 -38.23
C ASP A 642 1.29 10.23 -39.31
N GLY A 643 0.04 9.91 -38.99
CA GLY A 643 -0.92 9.38 -39.97
C GLY A 643 -1.87 10.47 -40.48
N ASP A 644 -1.81 10.81 -41.77
CA ASP A 644 -2.72 11.80 -42.42
C ASP A 644 -4.17 11.29 -42.63
N GLY A 645 -4.53 10.17 -42.00
CA GLY A 645 -5.82 9.50 -42.21
C GLY A 645 -6.12 8.35 -41.25
N PRO A 646 -7.26 7.66 -41.44
CA PRO A 646 -7.59 6.46 -40.65
C PRO A 646 -6.57 5.34 -40.89
N MET A 647 -6.03 4.80 -39.80
CA MET A 647 -5.20 3.59 -39.80
C MET A 647 -6.11 2.36 -39.75
N THR A 648 -6.00 1.45 -40.70
CA THR A 648 -6.87 0.27 -40.77
C THR A 648 -6.06 -1.02 -40.63
N ILE A 649 -6.46 -1.94 -39.76
CA ILE A 649 -5.91 -3.30 -39.70
C ILE A 649 -6.97 -4.25 -40.24
N HIS A 650 -6.69 -4.88 -41.37
CA HIS A 650 -7.52 -5.93 -41.94
C HIS A 650 -7.12 -7.29 -41.37
N ALA A 651 -8.11 -8.14 -41.06
CA ALA A 651 -7.94 -9.56 -40.74
C ALA A 651 -6.77 -9.89 -39.78
N LEU A 652 -7.01 -9.85 -38.47
CA LEU A 652 -6.01 -10.28 -37.48
C LEU A 652 -5.71 -11.78 -37.65
N PRO A 653 -4.41 -12.19 -37.57
CA PRO A 653 -4.03 -13.58 -37.81
C PRO A 653 -4.58 -14.52 -36.73
N ASP A 654 -4.63 -15.81 -37.04
CA ASP A 654 -4.78 -16.81 -36.01
C ASP A 654 -3.50 -16.92 -35.18
N MET A 655 -3.66 -16.89 -33.86
CA MET A 655 -2.58 -16.93 -32.88
C MET A 655 -3.05 -17.76 -31.69
N PRO A 656 -2.17 -18.22 -30.79
CA PRO A 656 -2.63 -18.88 -29.57
C PRO A 656 -3.56 -17.99 -28.71
N VAL A 657 -4.57 -18.59 -28.09
CA VAL A 657 -5.43 -17.92 -27.10
C VAL A 657 -4.57 -17.36 -25.96
N GLY A 658 -4.88 -16.13 -25.51
CA GLY A 658 -4.08 -15.37 -24.54
C GLY A 658 -3.02 -14.46 -25.18
N THR A 659 -2.87 -14.47 -26.51
CA THR A 659 -1.98 -13.51 -27.19
C THR A 659 -2.56 -12.10 -27.12
N TYR A 660 -1.76 -11.12 -26.71
CA TYR A 660 -2.12 -9.71 -26.76
C TYR A 660 -0.99 -8.85 -27.33
N PHE A 661 -1.33 -7.66 -27.83
CA PHE A 661 -0.38 -6.61 -28.19
C PHE A 661 -1.03 -5.24 -27.96
N ASN A 662 -0.20 -4.20 -27.88
CA ASN A 662 -0.66 -2.84 -27.64
C ASN A 662 -0.41 -1.96 -28.86
N ILE A 663 -1.31 -1.00 -29.08
CA ILE A 663 -1.10 0.09 -30.02
C ILE A 663 -1.13 1.39 -29.23
N VAL A 664 -0.07 2.18 -29.36
CA VAL A 664 0.02 3.53 -28.81
C VAL A 664 -0.10 4.51 -29.95
N ILE A 665 -0.97 5.50 -29.80
CA ILE A 665 -1.12 6.59 -30.76
C ILE A 665 -0.26 7.76 -30.29
N GLN A 666 0.66 8.19 -31.15
CA GLN A 666 1.66 9.25 -30.95
C GLN A 666 1.66 10.17 -32.19
N SER A 667 0.53 10.83 -32.47
CA SER A 667 0.35 11.60 -33.70
C SER A 667 0.84 13.05 -33.58
N GLY A 668 0.97 13.59 -32.36
CA GLY A 668 1.62 14.87 -32.04
C GLY A 668 0.96 16.15 -32.59
N LEU A 669 0.18 16.07 -33.67
CA LEU A 669 -0.34 17.21 -34.44
C LEU A 669 -1.87 17.14 -34.66
N GLY A 670 -2.59 16.23 -33.99
CA GLY A 670 -4.04 16.06 -34.19
C GLY A 670 -4.43 15.50 -35.55
N THR A 671 -3.46 15.01 -36.33
CA THR A 671 -3.65 14.49 -37.70
C THR A 671 -4.22 13.08 -37.73
N PHE A 672 -3.99 12.27 -36.69
CA PHE A 672 -4.61 10.94 -36.55
C PHE A 672 -6.13 11.02 -36.51
N GLN A 673 -6.77 10.41 -37.51
CA GLN A 673 -8.23 10.43 -37.67
C GLN A 673 -8.93 9.27 -36.96
N ALA A 674 -8.42 8.04 -37.07
CA ALA A 674 -8.97 6.86 -36.39
C ALA A 674 -8.06 5.62 -36.51
N LEU A 675 -8.24 4.64 -35.63
CA LEU A 675 -7.77 3.26 -35.79
C LEU A 675 -9.00 2.37 -36.03
N LEU A 676 -9.02 1.65 -37.14
CA LEU A 676 -10.07 0.74 -37.54
C LEU A 676 -9.53 -0.68 -37.54
N LEU A 677 -10.22 -1.60 -36.87
CA LEU A 677 -10.01 -3.04 -37.03
C LEU A 677 -11.14 -3.57 -37.89
N LYS A 678 -10.81 -3.92 -39.14
CA LYS A 678 -11.77 -4.38 -40.15
C LYS A 678 -11.77 -5.88 -40.32
N ALA A 679 -12.96 -6.43 -40.57
CA ALA A 679 -13.06 -7.81 -40.99
C ALA A 679 -12.58 -7.98 -42.44
N GLY A 680 -11.55 -8.81 -42.65
CA GLY A 680 -11.24 -9.31 -43.99
C GLY A 680 -12.29 -10.34 -44.40
N THR A 681 -12.61 -10.39 -45.69
CA THR A 681 -13.60 -11.33 -46.23
C THR A 681 -13.15 -12.78 -45.99
N ASN A 682 -13.98 -13.54 -45.29
CA ASN A 682 -14.08 -15.02 -45.23
C ASN A 682 -13.32 -15.83 -44.16
N THR A 683 -12.49 -15.27 -43.28
CA THR A 683 -11.85 -16.03 -42.16
C THR A 683 -11.44 -15.15 -40.95
N ASN A 684 -12.18 -14.09 -40.63
CA ASN A 684 -11.71 -13.15 -39.60
C ASN A 684 -11.97 -13.63 -38.16
N HIS A 685 -10.92 -13.56 -37.34
CA HIS A 685 -10.90 -13.84 -35.92
C HIS A 685 -11.26 -12.63 -35.05
N LEU A 686 -11.98 -11.59 -35.49
CA LEU A 686 -12.49 -10.55 -34.57
C LEU A 686 -13.77 -11.02 -33.87
N GLY A 687 -13.92 -10.73 -32.59
CA GLY A 687 -15.07 -11.12 -31.76
C GLY A 687 -16.29 -10.20 -31.84
N MET A 688 -16.32 -9.29 -32.83
CA MET A 688 -17.36 -8.27 -32.99
C MET A 688 -18.03 -8.40 -34.38
N PRO A 689 -19.36 -8.22 -34.50
CA PRO A 689 -20.09 -8.32 -35.77
C PRO A 689 -19.88 -7.11 -36.72
N THR A 690 -19.22 -6.05 -36.25
CA THR A 690 -18.93 -4.82 -37.00
C THR A 690 -17.47 -4.39 -36.80
N ASP A 691 -16.97 -3.51 -37.67
CA ASP A 691 -15.63 -2.91 -37.55
C ASP A 691 -15.47 -2.24 -36.16
N TRP A 692 -14.34 -2.49 -35.50
CA TRP A 692 -14.03 -1.78 -34.25
C TRP A 692 -13.30 -0.49 -34.59
N VAL A 693 -13.78 0.63 -34.05
CA VAL A 693 -13.26 1.96 -34.38
C VAL A 693 -12.86 2.70 -33.11
N TYR A 694 -11.63 3.21 -33.13
CA TYR A 694 -11.16 4.21 -32.20
C TYR A 694 -10.96 5.53 -32.94
N ASN A 695 -11.83 6.51 -32.67
CA ASN A 695 -11.77 7.82 -33.32
C ASN A 695 -10.66 8.68 -32.70
N GLY A 696 -9.86 9.29 -33.56
CA GLY A 696 -8.88 10.32 -33.23
C GLY A 696 -9.48 11.73 -33.22
N GLY A 697 -8.64 12.75 -33.40
CA GLY A 697 -8.99 14.17 -33.33
C GLY A 697 -8.89 14.79 -31.92
N GLY A 698 -8.90 16.13 -31.82
CA GLY A 698 -8.48 17.04 -30.73
C GLY A 698 -8.67 16.71 -29.23
N SER A 699 -9.31 15.60 -28.86
CA SER A 699 -9.42 15.10 -27.48
C SER A 699 -9.04 13.62 -27.28
N ASN A 700 -8.80 12.85 -28.35
CA ASN A 700 -8.73 11.38 -28.33
C ASN A 700 -7.49 10.76 -29.03
N TYR A 701 -6.38 11.47 -29.22
CA TYR A 701 -5.36 11.07 -30.22
C TYR A 701 -3.95 10.82 -29.66
N ASP A 702 -3.61 11.25 -28.44
CA ASP A 702 -2.25 11.06 -27.89
C ASP A 702 -2.25 10.44 -26.49
N GLY A 703 -1.39 9.42 -26.29
CA GLY A 703 -1.17 8.76 -25.00
C GLY A 703 -2.20 7.70 -24.62
N LYS A 704 -3.03 7.28 -25.59
CA LYS A 704 -4.01 6.20 -25.40
C LYS A 704 -3.40 4.87 -25.83
N ILE A 705 -3.51 3.88 -24.95
CA ILE A 705 -3.03 2.52 -25.18
C ILE A 705 -4.25 1.68 -25.53
N ILE A 706 -4.27 1.18 -26.76
CA ILE A 706 -5.31 0.27 -27.21
C ILE A 706 -4.74 -1.13 -27.11
N ARG A 707 -5.30 -1.96 -26.23
CA ARG A 707 -4.90 -3.36 -26.10
C ARG A 707 -5.79 -4.23 -26.97
N ILE A 708 -5.16 -5.08 -27.77
CA ILE A 708 -5.84 -6.05 -28.64
C ILE A 708 -5.44 -7.44 -28.16
N GLU A 709 -6.41 -8.25 -27.75
CA GLU A 709 -6.21 -9.53 -27.06
C GLU A 709 -7.06 -10.65 -27.66
N LYS A 710 -6.48 -11.85 -27.78
CA LYS A 710 -7.17 -13.05 -28.28
C LYS A 710 -7.74 -13.84 -27.10
N GLY A 711 -9.05 -13.73 -26.88
CA GLY A 711 -9.76 -14.40 -25.78
C GLY A 711 -10.25 -15.81 -26.10
N SER A 712 -10.47 -16.13 -27.38
CA SER A 712 -10.90 -17.46 -27.86
C SER A 712 -10.35 -17.70 -29.28
N ASP A 713 -11.11 -18.35 -30.18
CA ASP A 713 -10.95 -18.18 -31.63
C ASP A 713 -11.01 -16.69 -32.06
N ARG A 714 -11.47 -15.78 -31.17
CA ARG A 714 -11.67 -14.36 -31.44
C ARG A 714 -10.72 -13.40 -30.70
N TRP A 715 -10.52 -12.23 -31.31
CA TRP A 715 -9.76 -11.06 -30.85
C TRP A 715 -10.71 -9.94 -30.38
N PHE A 716 -10.31 -9.24 -29.34
CA PHE A 716 -11.05 -8.17 -28.67
C PHE A 716 -10.13 -6.96 -28.48
N ALA A 717 -10.66 -5.75 -28.68
CA ALA A 717 -9.95 -4.51 -28.45
C ALA A 717 -10.54 -3.78 -27.23
N THR A 718 -9.67 -3.35 -26.32
CA THR A 718 -10.01 -2.60 -25.11
C THR A 718 -9.32 -1.23 -25.16
N ARG A 719 -10.05 -0.19 -24.72
CA ARG A 719 -9.60 1.21 -24.72
C ARG A 719 -8.84 1.57 -23.45
#